data_AF-A0A8J4RQB4-F1
#
_entry.id   AF-A0A8J4RQB4-F1
#
_cell.length_a   1.000
_cell.length_b   1.000
_cell.length_c   1.000
_cell.angle_alpha   90.00
_cell.angle_beta   90.00
_cell.angle_gamma   90.00
#
_symmetry.space_group_name_H-M   'P 1'
#
loop_
_entity.id
_entity.type
_entity.pdbx_description
1 polymer ?
#
loop_
_entity_poly.entity_id
_entity_poly.type
_entity_poly.pdbx_seq_one_letter_code
_entity_poly.pdbx_strand_id
1 'polypeptide(L)'
;MMEKQSYLLLQRYRRDRRNLLEFLFSSSLIKELRTPAGHVTSISDLNFDNLSADYILHSIKSGGVVDISEATKKYFDESSYPVMIQSQLGDSYFLLSDPDMSGSPPRRAPPPINVNRTAENASYSSRHPDPLTVKNIGASMDNFSPKYNATTCTPLSQVEDVNIPPLGLPCLNTGLSDDDLQESAYEILLSSLVFSGIEVHTVEDRRKERSSKFLSGLKTKREKINQQSQGRGRHSELVDTIRIQMQISEAMDACIRQRLTQLAARRIWESIDIPKISLGLLNSVFKSDFPNEKSYIHWKSRQASILEELLYFSANLEAYERETIKSSLSKIRNSKEWDITMSPSERADVLLPITQVELKLSSLSGKFSIQGETYCWTAGYHLNIRLYEKLLFGVFDVLDEGQFIEESNELLMLNKLTWCILGITQKMHNVLYGWVLFQQYVGTNEDMLLEHALHELQKVVSGENADQKEEQYMDSLACSRQFNGSEIQLGLVQAVFFSISSWCDDKLQDYHLQFSQEPTNFSRIMNLMSAVGILTFGDSGDIKLIRLNASNESATRKLKTYVERSIRAAYRRVASTIDLESKVLGTHPLALLANELRLIAQREFSVFFPVLCRWCPESGMIAAMRLHQIYGERLKPFLKGVSYLSEDVRTVLPAAHLLDDDLTQLYISAREENRQHHHLNQDLDHYPIGEVAKPIILDWVIAQNSRILEWTGRVFDLEEWEPLSSQQRMATSIVEVFRIIEETVDQFFGLNLSMDITHLQALLSIIFHSLDAYLLKLLNQLVDKNHLYPLAPPLTRYEETVIPIMKKKVLEHKLLEDGVSNILNELTVSKLCVRLNTLKYIQKQIGVLEDGIRKLWALIRPSAKEEPLETSENSLPSCGEAVDELFVTTFNSIRDTATDSINKICDFTGARVMFWDLRDAFPCSLYRGNVESARFDGVLPQIDTVLDHICGLIDDTLRDLVAFSICRASLEAYVWVLLNGGPSRSFSDSDITLMEDDLNMLKEFFIADGEGLPRSLVEQEANFAEQILSLYSLQTGTVIQMLMTASEQISLGLDSLNRDSHNHDKMGLEDAQTLIRVLCHKKDREASKFLKRQYQLPASSDYDDTPSEDSTFGSPLISDLLKRSSSFQWTNKSQSSFKSFKKKIKEATSDIRSVAWQKSRTLTMI
;
A
#
# COMPACT_ATOMS: atom_id res chain seq x y z
N MET A 1 25.34 -0.62 -30.63
CA MET A 1 24.18 -1.20 -29.89
C MET A 1 23.06 -1.73 -30.78
N MET A 2 22.65 -1.06 -31.88
CA MET A 2 21.53 -1.51 -32.75
C MET A 2 21.74 -2.87 -33.46
N GLU A 3 22.98 -3.24 -33.85
CA GLU A 3 23.26 -4.53 -34.50
C GLU A 3 23.13 -5.74 -33.55
N LYS A 4 23.58 -5.62 -32.29
CA LYS A 4 23.40 -6.66 -31.25
C LYS A 4 21.91 -6.91 -30.97
N GLN A 5 21.09 -5.85 -30.95
CA GLN A 5 19.65 -5.95 -30.76
C GLN A 5 18.95 -6.63 -31.96
N SER A 6 19.43 -6.35 -33.18
CA SER A 6 18.90 -6.93 -34.42
C SER A 6 19.19 -8.44 -34.56
N TYR A 7 20.39 -8.88 -34.16
CA TYR A 7 20.77 -10.29 -34.15
C TYR A 7 19.97 -11.10 -33.11
N LEU A 8 19.74 -10.53 -31.91
CA LEU A 8 18.90 -11.15 -30.88
C LEU A 8 17.44 -11.27 -31.32
N LEU A 9 16.90 -10.28 -32.03
CA LEU A 9 15.54 -10.32 -32.57
C LEU A 9 15.38 -11.40 -33.65
N LEU A 10 16.36 -11.58 -34.54
CA LEU A 10 16.33 -12.61 -35.56
C LEU A 10 16.44 -14.03 -34.96
N GLN A 11 17.30 -14.20 -33.96
CA GLN A 11 17.39 -15.47 -33.22
C GLN A 11 16.10 -15.77 -32.44
N ARG A 12 15.49 -14.75 -31.83
CA ARG A 12 14.19 -14.87 -31.16
C ARG A 12 13.09 -15.24 -32.16
N TYR A 13 13.03 -14.58 -33.31
CA TYR A 13 12.08 -14.92 -34.37
C TYR A 13 12.26 -16.36 -34.88
N ARG A 14 13.50 -16.81 -35.10
CA ARG A 14 13.78 -18.21 -35.48
C ARG A 14 13.31 -19.20 -34.40
N ARG A 15 13.58 -18.92 -33.13
CA ARG A 15 13.14 -19.73 -31.98
C ARG A 15 11.63 -19.77 -31.86
N ASP A 16 10.97 -18.62 -31.92
CA ASP A 16 9.52 -18.49 -31.76
C ASP A 16 8.79 -19.16 -32.93
N ARG A 17 9.28 -19.00 -34.17
CA ARG A 17 8.77 -19.73 -35.34
C ARG A 17 8.91 -21.24 -35.18
N ARG A 18 10.07 -21.72 -34.72
CA ARG A 18 10.29 -23.16 -34.49
C ARG A 18 9.35 -23.71 -33.42
N ASN A 19 9.19 -22.99 -32.30
CA ASN A 19 8.24 -23.36 -31.24
C ASN A 19 6.80 -23.40 -31.78
N LEU A 20 6.41 -22.44 -32.63
CA LEU A 20 5.10 -22.44 -33.28
C LEU A 20 4.92 -23.65 -34.20
N LEU A 21 5.92 -23.97 -35.03
CA LEU A 21 5.87 -25.14 -35.90
C LEU A 21 5.79 -26.44 -35.10
N GLU A 22 6.62 -26.60 -34.07
CA GLU A 22 6.57 -27.74 -33.15
C GLU A 22 5.20 -27.86 -32.49
N PHE A 23 4.58 -26.74 -32.08
CA PHE A 23 3.21 -26.72 -31.57
C PHE A 23 2.18 -27.14 -32.63
N LEU A 24 2.27 -26.60 -33.86
CA LEU A 24 1.30 -26.91 -34.93
C LEU A 24 1.40 -28.38 -35.38
N PHE A 25 2.60 -28.95 -35.46
CA PHE A 25 2.80 -30.36 -35.81
C PHE A 25 2.49 -31.33 -34.65
N SER A 26 2.60 -30.88 -33.39
CA SER A 26 2.14 -31.67 -32.23
C SER A 26 0.64 -31.53 -31.97
N SER A 27 0.01 -30.47 -32.47
CA SER A 27 -1.45 -30.30 -32.43
C SER A 27 -2.13 -31.21 -33.44
N SER A 28 -3.28 -31.79 -33.08
CA SER A 28 -4.11 -32.61 -33.99
C SER A 28 -4.83 -31.81 -35.09
N LEU A 29 -4.35 -30.59 -35.38
CA LEU A 29 -4.90 -29.67 -36.37
C LEU A 29 -4.50 -30.04 -37.81
N ILE A 30 -3.38 -30.75 -37.98
CA ILE A 30 -2.95 -31.30 -39.27
C ILE A 30 -3.57 -32.70 -39.42
N LYS A 31 -4.48 -32.83 -40.38
CA LYS A 31 -5.22 -34.07 -40.68
C LYS A 31 -4.47 -35.00 -41.64
N GLU A 32 -3.68 -34.44 -42.56
CA GLU A 32 -2.96 -35.21 -43.57
C GLU A 32 -1.64 -34.50 -43.92
N LEU A 33 -0.57 -35.27 -44.09
CA LEU A 33 0.79 -34.75 -44.29
C LEU A 33 1.42 -35.46 -45.50
N ARG A 34 1.67 -34.69 -46.57
CA ARG A 34 2.14 -35.20 -47.87
C ARG A 34 3.61 -34.88 -48.08
N THR A 35 4.38 -35.85 -48.56
CA THR A 35 5.77 -35.66 -49.02
C THR A 35 5.96 -36.22 -50.42
N PRO A 36 7.05 -35.85 -51.13
CA PRO A 36 7.38 -36.39 -52.45
C PRO A 36 7.57 -37.92 -52.47
N ALA A 37 7.80 -38.54 -51.31
CA ALA A 37 8.04 -39.98 -51.15
C ALA A 37 6.82 -40.77 -50.61
N GLY A 38 5.66 -40.13 -50.40
CA GLY A 38 4.45 -40.76 -49.87
C GLY A 38 4.09 -40.31 -48.44
N HIS A 39 3.17 -41.05 -47.79
CA HIS A 39 2.73 -40.78 -46.41
C HIS A 39 3.88 -40.96 -45.42
N VAL A 40 4.19 -39.92 -44.65
CA VAL A 40 5.19 -39.97 -43.58
C VAL A 40 4.54 -40.45 -42.29
N THR A 41 5.12 -41.49 -41.68
CA THR A 41 4.67 -42.07 -40.40
C THR A 41 5.41 -41.51 -39.17
N SER A 42 6.38 -40.59 -39.34
CA SER A 42 7.12 -39.98 -38.21
C SER A 42 7.46 -38.51 -38.44
N ILE A 43 7.10 -37.66 -37.47
CA ILE A 43 7.40 -36.21 -37.45
C ILE A 43 8.90 -35.94 -37.15
N SER A 44 9.64 -36.95 -36.68
CA SER A 44 11.06 -36.83 -36.26
C SER A 44 12.04 -36.43 -37.37
N ASP A 45 11.67 -36.64 -38.63
CA ASP A 45 12.59 -36.47 -39.76
C ASP A 45 12.40 -35.11 -40.47
N LEU A 46 11.53 -34.24 -39.94
CA LEU A 46 11.23 -32.93 -40.50
C LEU A 46 12.18 -31.87 -39.97
N ASN A 47 12.89 -31.20 -40.87
CA ASN A 47 13.66 -30.01 -40.52
C ASN A 47 12.74 -28.78 -40.45
N PHE A 48 12.24 -28.46 -39.25
CA PHE A 48 11.38 -27.29 -39.01
C PHE A 48 12.03 -25.97 -39.40
N ASP A 49 13.37 -25.90 -39.48
CA ASP A 49 14.04 -24.68 -39.89
C ASP A 49 13.75 -24.33 -41.36
N ASN A 50 13.39 -25.31 -42.19
CA ASN A 50 13.15 -25.14 -43.62
C ASN A 50 11.65 -25.16 -44.01
N LEU A 51 10.73 -24.85 -43.09
CA LEU A 51 9.28 -24.87 -43.35
C LEU A 51 8.63 -23.49 -43.15
N SER A 52 7.73 -23.11 -44.07
CA SER A 52 6.96 -21.87 -43.96
C SER A 52 5.83 -22.04 -42.93
N ALA A 53 5.85 -21.24 -41.87
CA ALA A 53 4.80 -21.24 -40.86
C ALA A 53 3.48 -20.69 -41.42
N ASP A 54 3.53 -19.71 -42.31
CA ASP A 54 2.35 -19.10 -42.92
C ASP A 54 1.64 -20.07 -43.86
N TYR A 55 2.38 -20.84 -44.65
CA TYR A 55 1.81 -21.91 -45.46
C TYR A 55 1.09 -22.96 -44.60
N ILE A 56 1.70 -23.38 -43.49
CA ILE A 56 1.14 -24.39 -42.61
C ILE A 56 -0.12 -23.86 -41.92
N LEU A 57 -0.12 -22.62 -41.43
CA LEU A 57 -1.30 -21.98 -40.84
C LEU A 57 -2.44 -21.83 -41.87
N HIS A 58 -2.12 -21.45 -43.10
CA HIS A 58 -3.10 -21.38 -44.19
C HIS A 58 -3.66 -22.77 -44.53
N SER A 59 -2.82 -23.79 -44.54
CA SER A 59 -3.21 -25.19 -44.78
C SER A 59 -4.10 -25.74 -43.68
N ILE A 60 -3.83 -25.38 -42.42
CA ILE A 60 -4.71 -25.70 -41.28
C ILE A 60 -6.07 -25.00 -41.44
N LYS A 61 -6.09 -23.72 -41.82
CA LYS A 61 -7.34 -22.97 -42.08
C LYS A 61 -8.15 -23.55 -43.25
N SER A 62 -7.50 -24.15 -44.25
CA SER A 62 -8.13 -24.64 -45.48
C SER A 62 -8.44 -26.14 -45.51
N GLY A 63 -8.18 -26.87 -44.41
CA GLY A 63 -8.59 -28.28 -44.29
C GLY A 63 -7.63 -29.22 -43.58
N GLY A 64 -6.47 -28.75 -43.13
CA GLY A 64 -5.48 -29.54 -42.38
C GLY A 64 -4.63 -30.48 -43.22
N VAL A 65 -4.62 -30.34 -44.56
CA VAL A 65 -3.73 -31.10 -45.45
C VAL A 65 -2.48 -30.25 -45.70
N VAL A 66 -1.31 -30.73 -45.28
CA VAL A 66 -0.03 -30.01 -45.40
C VAL A 66 0.91 -30.75 -46.33
N ASP A 67 1.31 -30.13 -47.45
CA ASP A 67 2.39 -30.63 -48.30
C ASP A 67 3.73 -30.03 -47.86
N ILE A 68 4.65 -30.89 -47.42
CA ILE A 68 5.95 -30.46 -46.89
C ILE A 68 6.84 -29.91 -48.01
N SER A 69 6.74 -30.46 -49.23
CA SER A 69 7.54 -29.98 -50.35
C SER A 69 7.14 -28.57 -50.76
N GLU A 70 5.84 -28.28 -50.70
CA GLU A 70 5.32 -26.94 -50.97
C GLU A 70 5.61 -25.99 -49.80
N ALA A 71 5.54 -26.46 -48.55
CA ALA A 71 5.92 -25.69 -47.36
C ALA A 71 7.41 -25.28 -47.37
N THR A 72 8.29 -26.18 -47.82
CA THR A 72 9.73 -25.90 -47.98
C THR A 72 9.99 -24.96 -49.14
N LYS A 73 9.31 -25.16 -50.28
CA LYS A 73 9.42 -24.25 -51.42
C LYS A 73 8.99 -22.83 -51.04
N LYS A 74 7.84 -22.68 -50.37
CA LYS A 74 7.36 -21.39 -49.88
C LYS A 74 8.29 -20.76 -48.85
N TYR A 75 8.92 -21.56 -47.99
CA TYR A 75 9.93 -21.03 -47.06
C TYR A 75 11.10 -20.38 -47.80
N PHE A 76 11.63 -21.05 -48.83
CA PHE A 76 12.72 -20.48 -49.63
C PHE A 76 12.27 -19.27 -50.45
N ASP A 77 11.06 -19.31 -51.02
CA ASP A 77 10.47 -18.17 -51.71
C ASP A 77 10.27 -16.97 -50.75
N GLU A 78 9.78 -17.19 -49.53
CA GLU A 78 9.61 -16.16 -48.48
C GLU A 78 10.96 -15.64 -47.97
N SER A 79 11.96 -16.51 -47.83
CA SER A 79 13.33 -16.13 -47.43
C SER A 79 14.06 -15.30 -48.48
N SER A 80 13.54 -15.26 -49.71
CA SER A 80 14.04 -14.42 -50.79
C SER A 80 13.64 -12.94 -50.61
N TYR A 81 12.71 -12.65 -49.69
CA TYR A 81 12.25 -11.30 -49.36
C TYR A 81 12.72 -10.88 -47.95
N PRO A 82 12.98 -9.59 -47.71
CA PRO A 82 13.32 -9.10 -46.38
C PRO A 82 12.22 -9.45 -45.38
N VAL A 83 12.58 -10.05 -44.24
CA VAL A 83 11.59 -10.38 -43.19
C VAL A 83 10.97 -9.06 -42.72
N MET A 84 9.64 -8.99 -42.70
CA MET A 84 8.91 -7.79 -42.30
C MET A 84 8.19 -8.06 -40.97
N ILE A 85 8.42 -7.23 -39.96
CA ILE A 85 7.62 -7.21 -38.73
C ILE A 85 6.71 -5.99 -38.79
N GLN A 86 5.40 -6.24 -38.75
CA GLN A 86 4.41 -5.18 -38.59
C GLN A 86 4.27 -4.86 -37.09
N SER A 87 4.58 -3.61 -36.74
CA SER A 87 4.44 -3.06 -35.40
C SER A 87 3.52 -1.84 -35.47
N GLN A 88 2.80 -1.52 -34.38
CA GLN A 88 2.00 -0.29 -34.29
C GLN A 88 2.85 1.00 -34.44
N LEU A 89 4.19 0.88 -34.36
CA LEU A 89 5.15 1.96 -34.56
C LEU A 89 5.72 2.04 -36.00
N GLY A 90 5.32 1.15 -36.92
CA GLY A 90 5.75 1.12 -38.33
C GLY A 90 6.33 -0.22 -38.79
N ASP A 91 6.38 -0.43 -40.12
CA ASP A 91 6.90 -1.66 -40.75
C ASP A 91 8.44 -1.71 -40.66
N SER A 92 8.98 -2.77 -40.07
CA SER A 92 10.42 -2.99 -39.91
C SER A 92 10.90 -4.11 -40.85
N TYR A 93 11.87 -3.82 -41.73
CA TYR A 93 12.43 -4.76 -42.70
C TYR A 93 13.82 -5.26 -42.26
N PHE A 94 14.04 -6.58 -42.27
CA PHE A 94 15.35 -7.18 -42.03
C PHE A 94 16.04 -7.49 -43.36
N LEU A 95 17.14 -6.80 -43.67
CA LEU A 95 17.98 -7.11 -44.82
C LEU A 95 18.91 -8.29 -44.47
N LEU A 96 18.81 -9.39 -45.21
CA LEU A 96 19.76 -10.49 -45.15
C LEU A 96 21.05 -10.09 -45.88
N SER A 97 22.07 -9.65 -45.15
CA SER A 97 23.45 -9.61 -45.66
C SER A 97 24.08 -10.98 -45.46
N ASP A 98 24.54 -11.58 -46.55
CA ASP A 98 25.28 -12.85 -46.57
C ASP A 98 26.64 -12.65 -45.86
N PRO A 99 26.90 -13.27 -44.69
CA PRO A 99 28.06 -12.97 -43.84
C PRO A 99 29.40 -13.13 -44.55
N ASP A 100 29.45 -14.00 -45.56
CA ASP A 100 30.67 -14.30 -46.32
C ASP A 100 30.89 -13.31 -47.48
N MET A 101 29.86 -12.56 -47.90
CA MET A 101 29.94 -11.54 -48.97
C MET A 101 29.93 -10.10 -48.44
N SER A 102 29.40 -9.86 -47.24
CA SER A 102 29.61 -8.61 -46.51
C SER A 102 30.97 -8.67 -45.84
N GLY A 103 31.99 -8.11 -46.50
CA GLY A 103 33.28 -7.88 -45.87
C GLY A 103 33.13 -7.20 -44.50
N SER A 104 34.18 -7.31 -43.67
CA SER A 104 34.19 -6.76 -42.30
C SER A 104 33.54 -5.38 -42.24
N PRO A 105 32.66 -5.11 -41.24
CA PRO A 105 32.05 -3.80 -41.10
C PRO A 105 33.14 -2.72 -41.11
N PRO A 106 32.92 -1.56 -41.75
CA PRO A 106 33.96 -0.55 -41.88
C PRO A 106 34.46 -0.14 -40.50
N ARG A 107 35.71 -0.49 -40.17
CA ARG A 107 36.41 -0.09 -38.94
C ARG A 107 36.85 1.39 -38.98
N ARG A 108 35.97 2.29 -39.40
CA ARG A 108 36.22 3.74 -39.38
C ARG A 108 34.95 4.45 -38.94
N ALA A 109 35.09 5.37 -37.99
CA ALA A 109 34.18 6.51 -37.94
C ALA A 109 34.19 7.18 -39.33
N PRO A 110 33.03 7.59 -39.88
CA PRO A 110 33.02 8.31 -41.15
C PRO A 110 34.00 9.49 -41.06
N PRO A 111 34.79 9.77 -42.10
CA PRO A 111 35.69 10.91 -42.07
C PRO A 111 34.87 12.18 -41.77
N PRO A 112 35.35 13.09 -40.91
CA PRO A 112 34.67 14.35 -40.72
C PRO A 112 34.55 15.02 -42.09
N ILE A 113 33.31 15.34 -42.48
CA ILE A 113 33.05 16.11 -43.68
C ILE A 113 33.66 17.48 -43.43
N ASN A 114 34.88 17.68 -43.95
CA ASN A 114 35.48 18.99 -44.06
C ASN A 114 34.69 19.71 -45.16
N VAL A 115 33.63 20.42 -44.75
CA VAL A 115 32.95 21.36 -45.64
C VAL A 115 33.94 22.49 -45.90
N ASN A 116 34.70 22.34 -46.98
CA ASN A 116 35.39 23.45 -47.63
C ASN A 116 34.32 24.46 -48.06
N ARG A 117 33.99 25.40 -47.17
CA ARG A 117 33.35 26.66 -47.55
C ARG A 117 34.36 27.44 -48.37
N THR A 118 34.32 27.24 -49.68
CA THR A 118 34.80 28.25 -50.62
C THR A 118 33.76 29.37 -50.64
N ALA A 119 34.27 30.56 -50.37
CA ALA A 119 33.54 31.80 -50.39
C ALA A 119 33.10 32.14 -51.82
N GLU A 120 31.91 32.72 -51.97
CA GLU A 120 31.70 33.84 -52.89
C GLU A 120 30.49 34.68 -52.47
N ASN A 121 30.79 35.98 -52.29
CA ASN A 121 29.92 37.15 -52.44
C ASN A 121 28.90 37.44 -51.33
N ALA A 122 29.30 38.29 -50.37
CA ALA A 122 29.10 39.75 -50.39
C ALA A 122 27.75 40.11 -49.74
N SER A 123 27.70 40.80 -48.61
CA SER A 123 28.05 42.21 -48.60
C SER A 123 28.16 42.78 -47.17
N TYR A 124 29.28 43.49 -46.97
CA TYR A 124 29.46 44.75 -46.20
C TYR A 124 28.99 44.81 -44.73
N SER A 125 29.91 44.89 -43.76
CA SER A 125 30.58 46.14 -43.30
C SER A 125 29.92 46.62 -42.00
N SER A 126 30.57 46.99 -40.90
CA SER A 126 31.99 47.16 -40.54
C SER A 126 32.08 47.59 -39.06
N ARG A 127 33.27 47.40 -38.48
CA ARG A 127 33.93 48.20 -37.41
C ARG A 127 33.49 47.98 -35.94
N HIS A 128 34.29 47.18 -35.22
CA HIS A 128 35.22 47.56 -34.12
C HIS A 128 35.00 48.90 -33.35
N PRO A 129 35.59 49.09 -32.15
CA PRO A 129 35.64 48.22 -30.95
C PRO A 129 35.51 49.00 -29.60
N ASP A 130 35.22 48.29 -28.49
CA ASP A 130 35.64 48.55 -27.08
C ASP A 130 35.37 49.93 -26.40
N PRO A 131 35.70 50.11 -25.10
CA PRO A 131 35.22 49.41 -23.89
C PRO A 131 34.72 50.46 -22.85
N LEU A 132 34.34 50.05 -21.62
CA LEU A 132 34.65 50.70 -20.33
C LEU A 132 33.61 50.40 -19.20
N THR A 133 34.04 49.58 -18.25
CA THR A 133 34.25 49.89 -16.82
C THR A 133 33.12 50.43 -15.89
N VAL A 134 32.99 49.74 -14.73
CA VAL A 134 32.86 50.24 -13.33
C VAL A 134 31.57 49.89 -12.54
N LYS A 135 31.81 49.09 -11.47
CA LYS A 135 31.22 48.99 -10.11
C LYS A 135 29.81 48.43 -9.85
N ASN A 136 29.84 47.28 -9.15
CA ASN A 136 29.28 47.02 -7.80
C ASN A 136 28.32 48.05 -7.20
N ILE A 137 27.17 47.58 -6.69
CA ILE A 137 26.73 47.58 -5.28
C ILE A 137 25.32 46.96 -5.17
N GLY A 138 25.11 46.12 -4.15
CA GLY A 138 23.93 46.24 -3.30
C GLY A 138 22.78 45.26 -3.50
N ALA A 139 22.51 44.49 -2.45
CA ALA A 139 21.37 43.63 -2.24
C ALA A 139 20.00 44.35 -2.37
N SER A 140 18.98 43.60 -2.83
CA SER A 140 17.58 43.81 -2.44
C SER A 140 16.77 42.55 -2.80
N MET A 141 16.15 41.93 -1.80
CA MET A 141 14.86 41.27 -2.00
C MET A 141 13.91 42.31 -2.60
N ASP A 142 13.15 41.98 -3.65
CA ASP A 142 11.71 41.76 -3.50
C ASP A 142 11.07 41.25 -4.79
N ASN A 143 9.95 40.59 -4.56
CA ASN A 143 9.01 39.96 -5.48
C ASN A 143 8.66 40.79 -6.73
N PHE A 144 8.62 40.14 -7.91
CA PHE A 144 7.53 40.33 -8.90
C PHE A 144 7.51 39.16 -9.90
N SER A 145 6.34 38.52 -9.98
CA SER A 145 5.91 37.47 -10.92
C SER A 145 6.36 37.67 -12.37
N PRO A 146 6.50 36.57 -13.15
CA PRO A 146 6.12 36.64 -14.54
C PRO A 146 5.11 35.55 -14.96
N LYS A 147 4.12 36.06 -15.68
CA LYS A 147 3.08 35.39 -16.45
C LYS A 147 3.63 34.26 -17.32
N TYR A 148 2.81 33.23 -17.47
CA TYR A 148 2.89 32.20 -18.49
C TYR A 148 3.12 32.83 -19.88
N ASN A 149 4.32 32.65 -20.42
CA ASN A 149 4.59 32.73 -21.83
C ASN A 149 5.16 31.39 -22.25
N ALA A 150 4.46 30.73 -23.16
CA ALA A 150 4.92 29.52 -23.83
C ALA A 150 6.16 29.87 -24.66
N THR A 151 7.34 29.58 -24.13
CA THR A 151 8.58 29.64 -24.89
C THR A 151 8.89 28.24 -25.40
N THR A 152 8.82 28.10 -26.72
CA THR A 152 9.22 26.96 -27.52
C THR A 152 10.52 26.37 -26.98
N CYS A 153 10.46 25.13 -26.46
CA CYS A 153 11.64 24.36 -26.14
C CYS A 153 12.44 24.13 -27.43
N THR A 154 13.57 24.82 -27.55
CA THR A 154 14.68 24.36 -28.37
C THR A 154 15.01 22.93 -27.93
N PRO A 155 15.09 21.94 -28.85
CA PRO A 155 15.36 20.57 -28.45
C PRO A 155 16.74 20.52 -27.79
N LEU A 156 16.76 20.14 -26.52
CA LEU A 156 17.99 19.79 -25.82
C LEU A 156 18.59 18.59 -26.58
N SER A 157 19.85 18.77 -26.95
CA SER A 157 20.71 17.81 -27.65
C SER A 157 20.40 16.35 -27.33
N GLN A 158 20.37 15.53 -28.37
CA GLN A 158 20.43 14.08 -28.27
C GLN A 158 21.51 13.66 -27.25
N VAL A 159 21.19 12.66 -26.45
CA VAL A 159 22.09 11.98 -25.51
C VAL A 159 23.38 11.63 -26.26
N GLU A 160 24.44 12.42 -26.02
CA GLU A 160 25.78 12.08 -26.47
C GLU A 160 26.21 10.82 -25.72
N ASP A 161 26.84 9.89 -26.44
CA ASP A 161 27.38 8.63 -25.92
C ASP A 161 28.10 8.84 -24.57
N VAL A 162 27.95 7.85 -23.67
CA VAL A 162 28.58 7.79 -22.33
C VAL A 162 30.10 7.63 -22.50
N ASN A 163 30.76 8.66 -22.99
CA ASN A 163 32.19 8.69 -23.20
C ASN A 163 32.83 9.27 -21.95
N ILE A 164 33.66 8.46 -21.29
CA ILE A 164 34.48 8.94 -20.18
C ILE A 164 35.39 10.06 -20.73
N PRO A 165 35.52 11.20 -20.03
CA PRO A 165 36.45 12.24 -20.43
C PRO A 165 37.87 11.67 -20.60
N PRO A 166 38.53 11.87 -21.77
CA PRO A 166 39.84 11.28 -22.04
C PRO A 166 40.91 11.86 -21.12
N LEU A 167 41.88 11.05 -20.69
CA LEU A 167 43.01 11.42 -19.81
C LEU A 167 43.69 12.76 -20.13
N GLY A 168 43.68 13.20 -21.39
CA GLY A 168 44.31 14.46 -21.81
C GLY A 168 45.80 14.30 -22.13
N LEU A 169 46.26 13.08 -22.38
CA LEU A 169 47.63 12.85 -22.85
C LEU A 169 47.85 13.56 -24.21
N PRO A 170 49.04 14.14 -24.45
CA PRO A 170 49.39 14.70 -25.75
C PRO A 170 49.04 13.75 -26.90
N CYS A 171 48.51 14.30 -28.00
CA CYS A 171 48.16 13.52 -29.19
C CYS A 171 49.41 12.93 -29.85
N LEU A 172 49.30 11.71 -30.37
CA LEU A 172 50.35 11.11 -31.18
C LEU A 172 50.38 11.77 -32.55
N ASN A 173 51.56 12.23 -32.99
CA ASN A 173 51.71 12.94 -34.26
C ASN A 173 51.80 12.00 -35.46
N THR A 174 52.17 10.74 -35.21
CA THR A 174 52.46 9.73 -36.24
C THR A 174 51.24 8.92 -36.70
N GLY A 175 50.06 9.16 -36.11
CA GLY A 175 48.81 8.50 -36.49
C GLY A 175 48.75 7.01 -36.16
N LEU A 176 49.53 6.55 -35.16
CA LEU A 176 49.49 5.17 -34.66
C LEU A 176 48.06 4.79 -34.24
N SER A 177 47.59 3.63 -34.72
CA SER A 177 46.29 3.08 -34.36
C SER A 177 46.32 2.34 -33.02
N ASP A 178 45.15 2.01 -32.48
CA ASP A 178 45.04 1.20 -31.27
C ASP A 178 45.63 -0.21 -31.44
N ASP A 179 45.42 -0.82 -32.60
CA ASP A 179 46.01 -2.12 -32.98
C ASP A 179 47.55 -2.01 -33.03
N ASP A 180 48.08 -0.89 -33.52
CA ASP A 180 49.54 -0.63 -33.52
C ASP A 180 50.10 -0.56 -32.10
N LEU A 181 49.43 0.17 -31.21
CA LEU A 181 49.84 0.28 -29.81
C LEU A 181 49.78 -1.07 -29.10
N GLN A 182 48.74 -1.86 -29.36
CA GLN A 182 48.56 -3.19 -28.79
C GLN A 182 49.66 -4.16 -29.24
N GLU A 183 49.92 -4.23 -30.54
CA GLU A 183 50.99 -5.07 -31.08
C GLU A 183 52.38 -4.65 -30.57
N SER A 184 52.63 -3.34 -30.44
CA SER A 184 53.91 -2.81 -29.95
C SER A 184 54.10 -3.05 -28.45
N ALA A 185 53.04 -2.93 -27.66
CA ALA A 185 53.03 -3.24 -26.24
C ALA A 185 53.41 -4.71 -26.00
N TYR A 186 52.86 -5.63 -26.80
CA TYR A 186 53.22 -7.05 -26.74
C TYR A 186 54.70 -7.29 -27.08
N GLU A 187 55.26 -6.62 -28.09
CA GLU A 187 56.69 -6.71 -28.43
C GLU A 187 57.60 -6.23 -27.30
N ILE A 188 57.21 -5.16 -26.58
CA ILE A 188 57.93 -4.64 -25.42
C ILE A 188 57.87 -5.65 -24.27
N LEU A 189 56.72 -6.24 -24.00
CA LEU A 189 56.58 -7.29 -22.98
C LEU A 189 57.48 -8.50 -23.27
N LEU A 190 57.46 -9.00 -24.51
CA LEU A 190 58.34 -10.08 -24.95
C LEU A 190 59.82 -9.71 -24.79
N SER A 191 60.19 -8.48 -25.15
CA SER A 191 61.55 -7.98 -25.00
C SER A 191 61.96 -7.98 -23.52
N SER A 192 61.14 -7.40 -22.64
CA SER A 192 61.35 -7.42 -21.19
C SER A 192 61.56 -8.82 -20.63
N LEU A 193 60.77 -9.81 -21.08
CA LEU A 193 60.91 -11.21 -20.65
C LEU A 193 62.25 -11.82 -21.08
N VAL A 194 62.56 -11.72 -22.37
CA VAL A 194 63.76 -12.33 -22.96
C VAL A 194 65.04 -11.73 -22.35
N PHE A 195 65.09 -10.41 -22.18
CA PHE A 195 66.26 -9.74 -21.63
C PHE A 195 66.38 -9.84 -20.10
N SER A 196 65.30 -10.19 -19.39
CA SER A 196 65.36 -10.54 -17.96
C SER A 196 65.85 -11.97 -17.69
N GLY A 197 66.17 -12.73 -18.74
CA GLY A 197 66.68 -14.10 -18.64
C GLY A 197 65.59 -15.19 -18.58
N ILE A 198 64.35 -14.85 -18.90
CA ILE A 198 63.24 -15.81 -19.00
C ILE A 198 63.23 -16.39 -20.41
N GLU A 199 63.39 -17.71 -20.55
CA GLU A 199 63.33 -18.39 -21.85
C GLU A 199 61.88 -18.45 -22.38
N VAL A 200 61.66 -17.84 -23.55
CA VAL A 200 60.37 -17.87 -24.26
C VAL A 200 60.52 -18.86 -25.43
N HIS A 201 59.97 -20.07 -25.29
CA HIS A 201 60.04 -21.10 -26.33
C HIS A 201 59.05 -20.85 -27.47
N THR A 202 59.38 -21.33 -28.68
CA THR A 202 58.48 -21.30 -29.83
C THR A 202 57.56 -22.52 -29.86
N VAL A 203 56.36 -22.40 -30.42
CA VAL A 203 55.39 -23.51 -30.55
C VAL A 203 55.96 -24.68 -31.39
N GLU A 204 56.90 -24.40 -32.30
CA GLU A 204 57.59 -25.41 -33.09
C GLU A 204 58.49 -26.33 -32.24
N ASP A 205 59.09 -25.80 -31.18
CA ASP A 205 59.89 -26.59 -30.23
C ASP A 205 59.01 -27.57 -29.44
N ARG A 206 57.76 -27.18 -29.13
CA ARG A 206 56.76 -28.05 -28.46
C ARG A 206 56.29 -29.21 -29.35
N ARG A 207 56.19 -29.03 -30.69
CA ARG A 207 55.86 -30.14 -31.61
C ARG A 207 57.00 -31.18 -31.66
N LYS A 208 58.26 -30.73 -31.64
CA LYS A 208 59.42 -31.62 -31.55
C LYS A 208 59.49 -32.34 -30.19
N GLU A 209 59.22 -31.66 -29.08
CA GLU A 209 59.18 -32.27 -27.74
C GLU A 209 57.99 -33.22 -27.49
N ARG A 210 56.80 -32.93 -28.02
CA ARG A 210 55.65 -33.86 -27.93
C ARG A 210 55.89 -35.11 -28.76
N SER A 211 56.58 -35.00 -29.89
CA SER A 211 56.98 -36.17 -30.70
C SER A 211 58.02 -37.06 -30.02
N SER A 212 58.89 -36.51 -29.16
CA SER A 212 59.88 -37.29 -28.42
C SER A 212 59.32 -37.95 -27.14
N LYS A 213 58.23 -37.42 -26.57
CA LYS A 213 57.56 -38.01 -25.39
C LYS A 213 56.60 -39.18 -25.72
N PHE A 214 56.20 -39.34 -26.99
CA PHE A 214 55.33 -40.45 -27.41
C PHE A 214 56.04 -41.82 -27.46
N LEU A 215 57.39 -41.87 -27.37
CA LEU A 215 58.17 -43.11 -27.39
C LEU A 215 58.70 -43.57 -26.02
N SER A 216 58.33 -42.91 -24.92
CA SER A 216 58.71 -43.32 -23.56
C SER A 216 57.51 -43.62 -22.66
N GLY A 217 56.54 -44.37 -23.19
CA GLY A 217 55.48 -45.00 -22.39
C GLY A 217 56.00 -46.24 -21.65
N LEU A 218 55.63 -46.36 -20.37
CA LEU A 218 55.88 -47.45 -19.40
C LEU A 218 57.21 -47.42 -18.63
N LYS A 219 57.20 -46.78 -17.45
CA LYS A 219 57.50 -47.41 -16.14
C LYS A 219 57.25 -46.48 -14.93
N THR A 220 56.35 -46.94 -14.06
CA THR A 220 56.23 -46.77 -12.59
C THR A 220 56.74 -45.49 -11.89
N LYS A 221 55.75 -44.66 -11.51
CA LYS A 221 55.51 -43.91 -10.25
C LYS A 221 56.49 -44.13 -9.07
N ARG A 222 57.43 -43.20 -8.88
CA ARG A 222 57.78 -42.48 -7.63
C ARG A 222 59.12 -41.77 -7.86
N GLU A 223 59.16 -40.45 -7.71
CA GLU A 223 60.19 -39.74 -6.92
C GLU A 223 60.06 -38.21 -7.01
N LYS A 224 60.20 -37.61 -5.82
CA LYS A 224 60.81 -36.30 -5.49
C LYS A 224 60.61 -35.12 -6.46
N ILE A 225 59.81 -34.17 -5.96
CA ILE A 225 59.59 -32.82 -6.45
C ILE A 225 60.94 -32.06 -6.50
N ASN A 226 61.47 -31.87 -7.70
CA ASN A 226 62.48 -30.84 -7.99
C ASN A 226 61.75 -29.53 -8.35
N GLN A 227 61.77 -28.57 -7.42
CA GLN A 227 61.06 -27.29 -7.50
C GLN A 227 61.56 -26.31 -8.60
N GLN A 228 62.67 -26.61 -9.30
CA GLN A 228 63.23 -25.71 -10.32
C GLN A 228 62.63 -25.87 -11.74
N SER A 229 61.92 -26.96 -12.04
CA SER A 229 61.43 -27.23 -13.41
C SER A 229 60.00 -26.77 -13.71
N GLN A 230 59.18 -26.47 -12.68
CA GLN A 230 57.79 -26.04 -12.87
C GLN A 230 57.65 -24.56 -13.30
N GLY A 231 58.60 -23.69 -12.96
CA GLY A 231 58.53 -22.26 -13.31
C GLY A 231 58.70 -21.98 -14.80
N ARG A 232 59.49 -22.79 -15.53
CA ARG A 232 59.84 -22.55 -16.94
C ARG A 232 58.69 -22.81 -17.92
N GLY A 233 57.85 -23.80 -17.66
CA GLY A 233 56.69 -24.12 -18.52
C GLY A 233 55.54 -23.11 -18.40
N ARG A 234 55.31 -22.61 -17.18
CA ARG A 234 54.21 -21.71 -16.84
C ARG A 234 54.34 -20.33 -17.50
N HIS A 235 55.55 -19.78 -17.61
CA HIS A 235 55.76 -18.49 -18.31
C HIS A 235 55.45 -18.58 -19.80
N SER A 236 55.78 -19.68 -20.46
CA SER A 236 55.43 -19.87 -21.87
C SER A 236 53.91 -19.99 -22.09
N GLU A 237 53.20 -20.64 -21.17
CA GLU A 237 51.73 -20.74 -21.22
C GLU A 237 51.08 -19.36 -21.00
N LEU A 238 51.58 -18.57 -20.05
CA LEU A 238 51.10 -17.21 -19.79
C LEU A 238 51.31 -16.30 -21.00
N VAL A 239 52.44 -16.36 -21.69
CA VAL A 239 52.69 -15.55 -22.90
C VAL A 239 51.73 -15.96 -24.03
N ASP A 240 51.39 -17.24 -24.15
CA ASP A 240 50.38 -17.70 -25.11
C ASP A 240 48.97 -17.19 -24.76
N THR A 241 48.63 -17.11 -23.46
CA THR A 241 47.39 -16.48 -22.98
C THR A 241 47.38 -14.98 -23.30
N ILE A 242 48.46 -14.24 -23.02
CA ILE A 242 48.57 -12.80 -23.35
C ILE A 242 48.42 -12.57 -24.84
N ARG A 243 49.04 -13.42 -25.67
CA ARG A 243 48.91 -13.33 -27.13
C ARG A 243 47.45 -13.42 -27.57
N ILE A 244 46.67 -14.33 -26.98
CA ILE A 244 45.24 -14.48 -27.26
C ILE A 244 44.48 -13.24 -26.80
N GLN A 245 44.69 -12.79 -25.56
CA GLN A 245 44.00 -11.63 -25.01
C GLN A 245 44.33 -10.33 -25.75
N MET A 246 45.57 -10.21 -26.24
CA MET A 246 46.00 -9.08 -27.05
C MET A 246 45.75 -9.27 -28.55
N GLN A 247 45.04 -10.33 -28.97
CA GLN A 247 44.67 -10.62 -30.36
C GLN A 247 45.86 -10.64 -31.34
N ILE A 248 47.05 -11.02 -30.87
CA ILE A 248 48.29 -11.03 -31.66
C ILE A 248 48.34 -12.28 -32.53
N SER A 249 48.69 -12.12 -33.81
CA SER A 249 48.80 -13.27 -34.73
C SER A 249 49.95 -14.22 -34.34
N GLU A 250 49.70 -15.53 -34.44
CA GLU A 250 50.69 -16.57 -34.09
C GLU A 250 51.97 -16.47 -34.94
N ALA A 251 51.84 -16.10 -36.22
CA ALA A 251 52.99 -15.94 -37.10
C ALA A 251 53.86 -14.74 -36.73
N MET A 252 53.25 -13.61 -36.33
CA MET A 252 54.00 -12.45 -35.84
C MET A 252 54.69 -12.77 -34.51
N ASP A 253 53.97 -13.38 -33.58
CA ASP A 253 54.50 -13.79 -32.29
C ASP A 253 55.72 -14.72 -32.43
N ALA A 254 55.62 -15.78 -33.25
CA ALA A 254 56.72 -16.71 -33.49
C ALA A 254 57.96 -16.01 -34.07
N CYS A 255 57.75 -15.13 -35.06
CA CYS A 255 58.83 -14.33 -35.67
C CYS A 255 59.53 -13.45 -34.63
N ILE A 256 58.76 -12.67 -33.87
CA ILE A 256 59.31 -11.73 -32.88
C ILE A 256 60.02 -12.48 -31.75
N ARG A 257 59.44 -13.55 -31.18
CA ARG A 257 60.08 -14.38 -30.14
C ARG A 257 61.43 -14.93 -30.60
N GLN A 258 61.49 -15.47 -31.83
CA GLN A 258 62.73 -16.02 -32.40
C GLN A 258 63.81 -14.94 -32.56
N ARG A 259 63.45 -13.77 -33.09
CA ARG A 259 64.40 -12.68 -33.37
C ARG A 259 64.87 -11.99 -32.09
N LEU A 260 63.99 -11.77 -31.11
CA LEU A 260 64.37 -11.23 -29.80
C LEU A 260 65.33 -12.17 -29.06
N THR A 261 65.10 -13.48 -29.11
CA THR A 261 66.01 -14.47 -28.48
C THR A 261 67.40 -14.44 -29.12
N GLN A 262 67.48 -14.28 -30.45
CA GLN A 262 68.75 -14.13 -31.17
C GLN A 262 69.46 -12.81 -30.83
N LEU A 263 68.72 -11.73 -30.63
CA LEU A 263 69.27 -10.42 -30.22
C LEU A 263 69.81 -10.47 -28.79
N ALA A 264 69.08 -11.09 -27.86
CA ALA A 264 69.51 -11.22 -26.46
C ALA A 264 70.75 -12.11 -26.30
N ALA A 265 70.87 -13.19 -27.09
CA ALA A 265 72.04 -14.07 -27.08
C ALA A 265 73.35 -13.34 -27.45
N ARG A 266 73.27 -12.22 -28.18
CA ARG A 266 74.43 -11.42 -28.59
C ARG A 266 74.90 -10.42 -27.52
N ARG A 267 74.19 -10.28 -26.38
CA ARG A 267 74.51 -9.36 -25.25
C ARG A 267 74.93 -7.95 -25.68
N ILE A 268 74.17 -7.34 -26.60
CA ILE A 268 74.59 -6.10 -27.27
C ILE A 268 74.32 -4.84 -26.42
N TRP A 269 73.44 -4.89 -25.41
CA TRP A 269 72.95 -3.67 -24.73
C TRP A 269 73.14 -3.70 -23.20
N GLU A 270 73.64 -2.59 -22.64
CA GLU A 270 73.76 -2.34 -21.20
C GLU A 270 72.44 -1.84 -20.57
N SER A 271 71.61 -1.13 -21.34
CA SER A 271 70.24 -0.71 -20.98
C SER A 271 69.29 -0.83 -22.18
N ILE A 272 68.05 -1.21 -21.93
CA ILE A 272 67.05 -1.50 -22.98
C ILE A 272 65.97 -0.43 -22.96
N ASP A 273 65.74 0.18 -24.11
CA ASP A 273 64.74 1.21 -24.32
C ASP A 273 63.92 0.90 -25.58
N ILE A 274 62.72 1.47 -25.72
CA ILE A 274 61.81 1.23 -26.86
C ILE A 274 62.49 1.48 -28.22
N PRO A 275 63.26 2.57 -28.42
CA PRO A 275 63.95 2.80 -29.69
C PRO A 275 64.98 1.73 -30.02
N LYS A 276 65.73 1.22 -29.02
CA LYS A 276 66.71 0.14 -29.21
C LYS A 276 66.03 -1.14 -29.64
N ILE A 277 64.92 -1.51 -28.98
CA ILE A 277 64.12 -2.68 -29.35
C ILE A 277 63.66 -2.56 -30.82
N SER A 278 63.08 -1.41 -31.18
CA SER A 278 62.57 -1.15 -32.54
C SER A 278 63.68 -1.22 -33.60
N LEU A 279 64.85 -0.61 -33.32
CA LEU A 279 66.02 -0.65 -34.21
C LEU A 279 66.62 -2.06 -34.32
N GLY A 280 66.70 -2.80 -33.21
CA GLY A 280 67.19 -4.18 -33.19
C GLY A 280 66.29 -5.12 -33.98
N LEU A 281 64.97 -4.94 -33.88
CA LEU A 281 63.99 -5.69 -34.67
C LEU A 281 64.05 -5.31 -36.16
N LEU A 282 64.11 -4.02 -36.50
CA LEU A 282 64.25 -3.55 -37.90
C LEU A 282 65.53 -4.07 -38.58
N ASN A 283 66.62 -4.26 -37.81
CA ASN A 283 67.88 -4.79 -38.34
C ASN A 283 67.88 -6.32 -38.50
N SER A 284 67.00 -7.04 -37.80
CA SER A 284 67.03 -8.52 -37.73
C SER A 284 65.87 -9.22 -38.45
N VAL A 285 64.78 -8.50 -38.73
CA VAL A 285 63.55 -9.04 -39.32
C VAL A 285 63.50 -8.75 -40.81
N PHE A 286 63.28 -9.80 -41.62
CA PHE A 286 63.20 -9.71 -43.08
C PHE A 286 61.81 -10.06 -43.59
N LYS A 287 61.51 -9.66 -44.84
CA LYS A 287 60.24 -9.98 -45.52
C LYS A 287 59.93 -11.49 -45.53
N SER A 288 60.96 -12.34 -45.56
CA SER A 288 60.84 -13.81 -45.51
C SER A 288 60.29 -14.36 -44.19
N ASP A 289 60.37 -13.58 -43.11
CA ASP A 289 59.99 -14.03 -41.77
C ASP A 289 58.47 -13.89 -41.52
N PHE A 290 57.74 -13.24 -42.44
CA PHE A 290 56.29 -13.07 -42.37
C PHE A 290 55.57 -13.92 -43.43
N PRO A 291 54.42 -14.52 -43.10
CA PRO A 291 53.61 -15.28 -44.07
C PRO A 291 52.91 -14.37 -45.09
N ASN A 292 52.71 -13.09 -44.76
CA ASN A 292 51.97 -12.13 -45.59
C ASN A 292 52.78 -10.83 -45.75
N GLU A 293 52.98 -10.40 -47.00
CA GLU A 293 53.66 -9.15 -47.33
C GLU A 293 52.96 -7.92 -46.74
N LYS A 294 51.63 -7.91 -46.65
CA LYS A 294 50.88 -6.80 -46.04
C LYS A 294 51.19 -6.66 -44.54
N SER A 295 51.26 -7.77 -43.82
CA SER A 295 51.58 -7.80 -42.39
C SER A 295 53.01 -7.31 -42.13
N TYR A 296 53.96 -7.68 -42.99
CA TYR A 296 55.33 -7.18 -42.91
C TYR A 296 55.42 -5.67 -43.16
N ILE A 297 54.75 -5.16 -44.19
CA ILE A 297 54.74 -3.71 -44.50
C ILE A 297 54.08 -2.92 -43.37
N HIS A 298 52.98 -3.44 -42.82
CA HIS A 298 52.30 -2.85 -41.66
C HIS A 298 53.23 -2.77 -40.45
N TRP A 299 53.82 -3.91 -40.07
CA TRP A 299 54.80 -4.01 -38.99
C TRP A 299 55.97 -3.03 -39.17
N LYS A 300 56.58 -2.99 -40.37
CA LYS A 300 57.69 -2.09 -40.69
C LYS A 300 57.29 -0.61 -40.57
N SER A 301 56.12 -0.26 -41.11
CA SER A 301 55.59 1.10 -41.03
C SER A 301 55.34 1.50 -39.58
N ARG A 302 54.82 0.58 -38.76
CA ARG A 302 54.61 0.78 -37.33
C ARG A 302 55.91 1.04 -36.58
N GLN A 303 56.94 0.20 -36.76
CA GLN A 303 58.26 0.42 -36.13
C GLN A 303 58.84 1.79 -36.49
N ALA A 304 58.71 2.21 -37.75
CA ALA A 304 59.13 3.54 -38.19
C ALA A 304 58.32 4.65 -37.52
N SER A 305 57.01 4.49 -37.35
CA SER A 305 56.14 5.45 -36.65
C SER A 305 56.44 5.54 -35.16
N ILE A 306 56.75 4.43 -34.47
CA ILE A 306 57.19 4.45 -33.06
C ILE A 306 58.50 5.24 -32.90
N LEU A 307 59.47 4.97 -33.78
CA LEU A 307 60.75 5.70 -33.79
C LEU A 307 60.57 7.18 -34.11
N GLU A 308 59.66 7.52 -35.01
CA GLU A 308 59.30 8.90 -35.32
C GLU A 308 58.68 9.58 -34.09
N GLU A 309 57.72 8.94 -33.41
CA GLU A 309 57.03 9.53 -32.26
C GLU A 309 58.01 9.81 -31.09
N LEU A 310 58.95 8.90 -30.84
CA LEU A 310 59.91 9.01 -29.72
C LEU A 310 61.10 9.91 -30.04
N LEU A 311 61.65 9.86 -31.25
CA LEU A 311 62.91 10.52 -31.60
C LEU A 311 62.69 11.84 -32.33
N TYR A 312 61.79 11.90 -33.31
CA TYR A 312 61.62 13.09 -34.18
C TYR A 312 60.99 14.27 -33.43
N PHE A 313 60.00 13.99 -32.59
CA PHE A 313 59.28 14.99 -31.79
C PHE A 313 59.94 15.30 -30.44
N SER A 314 61.12 14.73 -30.17
CA SER A 314 61.89 15.03 -28.97
C SER A 314 62.34 16.50 -28.92
N ALA A 315 62.14 17.13 -27.76
CA ALA A 315 62.43 18.55 -27.55
C ALA A 315 63.94 18.89 -27.60
N ASN A 316 64.82 17.92 -27.35
CA ASN A 316 66.27 18.12 -27.24
C ASN A 316 67.04 17.86 -28.54
N LEU A 317 66.35 17.74 -29.69
CA LEU A 317 66.96 17.38 -30.96
C LEU A 317 67.32 18.59 -31.83
N GLU A 318 68.53 18.60 -32.38
CA GLU A 318 69.00 19.64 -33.32
C GLU A 318 68.32 19.51 -34.70
N ALA A 319 68.18 20.63 -35.44
CA ALA A 319 67.47 20.65 -36.73
C ALA A 319 68.08 19.70 -37.78
N TYR A 320 69.41 19.57 -37.81
CA TYR A 320 70.11 18.65 -38.71
C TYR A 320 69.84 17.18 -38.37
N GLU A 321 69.85 16.83 -37.09
CA GLU A 321 69.56 15.46 -36.61
C GLU A 321 68.12 15.07 -36.93
N ARG A 322 67.18 16.02 -36.80
CA ARG A 322 65.77 15.85 -37.14
C ARG A 322 65.56 15.57 -38.63
N GLU A 323 66.23 16.30 -39.52
CA GLU A 323 66.18 16.02 -40.97
C GLU A 323 66.85 14.69 -41.34
N THR A 324 67.91 14.31 -40.64
CA THR A 324 68.60 13.04 -40.83
C THR A 324 67.71 11.85 -40.45
N ILE A 325 66.99 11.95 -39.32
CA ILE A 325 66.00 10.95 -38.89
C ILE A 325 64.85 10.86 -39.90
N LYS A 326 64.30 12.01 -40.31
CA LYS A 326 63.21 12.05 -41.30
C LYS A 326 63.58 11.38 -42.62
N SER A 327 64.78 11.68 -43.13
CA SER A 327 65.32 11.05 -44.33
C SER A 327 65.45 9.54 -44.16
N SER A 328 66.02 9.08 -43.04
CA SER A 328 66.21 7.66 -42.75
C SER A 328 64.88 6.90 -42.58
N LEU A 329 63.90 7.48 -41.88
CA LEU A 329 62.55 6.92 -41.73
C LEU A 329 61.78 6.84 -43.06
N SER A 330 61.96 7.83 -43.94
CA SER A 330 61.34 7.81 -45.27
C SER A 330 61.86 6.65 -46.13
N LYS A 331 63.15 6.32 -46.02
CA LYS A 331 63.78 5.17 -46.68
C LYS A 331 63.25 3.85 -46.13
N ILE A 332 63.06 3.73 -44.80
CA ILE A 332 62.49 2.54 -44.16
C ILE A 332 61.05 2.29 -44.65
N ARG A 333 60.23 3.34 -44.73
CA ARG A 333 58.83 3.25 -45.21
C ARG A 333 58.73 2.89 -46.69
N ASN A 334 59.71 3.28 -47.51
CA ASN A 334 59.73 2.99 -48.94
C ASN A 334 60.10 1.52 -49.22
N SER A 335 59.10 0.66 -49.44
CA SER A 335 59.32 -0.77 -49.71
C SER A 335 60.13 -1.06 -50.96
N LYS A 336 60.17 -0.18 -51.97
CA LYS A 336 61.02 -0.40 -53.16
C LYS A 336 62.49 -0.22 -52.82
N GLU A 337 62.80 0.78 -52.01
CA GLU A 337 64.18 1.11 -51.62
C GLU A 337 64.68 0.15 -50.54
N TRP A 338 63.91 -0.02 -49.46
CA TRP A 338 64.27 -0.86 -48.31
C TRP A 338 64.28 -2.36 -48.63
N ASP A 339 63.22 -2.89 -49.24
CA ASP A 339 63.01 -4.34 -49.33
C ASP A 339 63.65 -4.98 -50.56
N ILE A 340 63.73 -4.24 -51.67
CA ILE A 340 64.16 -4.74 -52.97
C ILE A 340 65.57 -4.26 -53.33
N THR A 341 65.91 -3.01 -53.01
CA THR A 341 67.14 -2.38 -53.51
C THR A 341 68.32 -2.52 -52.53
N MET A 342 68.07 -2.45 -51.22
CA MET A 342 69.12 -2.44 -50.19
C MET A 342 69.47 -3.84 -49.66
N SER A 343 70.78 -4.12 -49.60
CA SER A 343 71.39 -5.25 -48.89
C SER A 343 71.33 -5.08 -47.35
N PRO A 344 71.49 -6.16 -46.56
CA PRO A 344 71.49 -6.07 -45.09
C PRO A 344 72.53 -5.08 -44.51
N SER A 345 73.69 -4.92 -45.15
CA SER A 345 74.68 -3.91 -44.77
C SER A 345 74.22 -2.48 -45.05
N GLU A 346 73.58 -2.25 -46.20
CA GLU A 346 73.04 -0.91 -46.55
C GLU A 346 71.84 -0.53 -45.66
N ARG A 347 71.04 -1.51 -45.22
CA ARG A 347 69.96 -1.29 -44.23
C ARG A 347 70.55 -0.90 -42.87
N ALA A 348 71.62 -1.54 -42.44
CA ALA A 348 72.33 -1.15 -41.22
C ALA A 348 72.87 0.28 -41.34
N ASP A 349 73.37 0.68 -42.50
CA ASP A 349 73.85 2.05 -42.76
C ASP A 349 72.74 3.11 -42.68
N VAL A 350 71.49 2.77 -43.07
CA VAL A 350 70.33 3.66 -42.90
C VAL A 350 69.86 3.73 -41.44
N LEU A 351 70.08 2.68 -40.64
CA LEU A 351 69.76 2.67 -39.21
C LEU A 351 70.83 3.33 -38.35
N LEU A 352 72.09 3.41 -38.82
CA LEU A 352 73.21 4.02 -38.09
C LEU A 352 72.93 5.45 -37.62
N PRO A 353 72.43 6.39 -38.46
CA PRO A 353 72.12 7.75 -38.02
C PRO A 353 71.06 7.80 -36.92
N ILE A 354 70.02 6.96 -37.00
CA ILE A 354 68.98 6.86 -35.97
C ILE A 354 69.58 6.29 -34.67
N THR A 355 70.46 5.30 -34.78
CA THR A 355 71.17 4.68 -33.64
C THR A 355 72.11 5.68 -32.95
N GLN A 356 72.78 6.56 -33.69
CA GLN A 356 73.65 7.60 -33.12
C GLN A 356 72.85 8.64 -32.33
N VAL A 357 71.71 9.08 -32.86
CA VAL A 357 70.81 10.01 -32.15
C VAL A 357 70.22 9.34 -30.91
N GLU A 358 69.81 8.09 -31.02
CA GLU A 358 69.31 7.29 -29.90
C GLU A 358 70.36 7.19 -28.78
N LEU A 359 71.60 6.83 -29.11
CA LEU A 359 72.70 6.77 -28.14
C LEU A 359 72.98 8.14 -27.48
N LYS A 360 72.89 9.24 -28.23
CA LYS A 360 73.02 10.61 -27.69
C LYS A 360 71.90 10.90 -26.69
N LEU A 361 70.65 10.61 -27.03
CA LEU A 361 69.49 10.82 -26.15
C LEU A 361 69.51 9.91 -24.92
N SER A 362 69.92 8.65 -25.08
CA SER A 362 70.06 7.67 -24.00
C SER A 362 71.22 7.98 -23.05
N SER A 363 72.21 8.78 -23.48
CA SER A 363 73.29 9.28 -22.62
C SER A 363 72.89 10.49 -21.75
N LEU A 364 71.74 11.12 -22.02
CA LEU A 364 71.22 12.20 -21.19
C LEU A 364 70.68 11.62 -19.88
N SER A 365 71.10 12.18 -18.75
CA SER A 365 70.60 11.75 -17.44
C SER A 365 69.11 12.05 -17.27
N GLY A 366 68.41 11.17 -16.54
CA GLY A 366 67.07 11.43 -16.04
C GLY A 366 66.98 12.74 -15.25
N LYS A 367 65.79 13.35 -15.20
CA LYS A 367 65.55 14.64 -14.54
C LYS A 367 65.34 14.50 -13.03
N PHE A 368 64.86 13.35 -12.55
CA PHE A 368 64.34 13.19 -11.18
C PHE A 368 65.21 12.30 -10.29
N SER A 369 66.37 11.82 -10.79
CA SER A 369 67.33 10.99 -10.05
C SER A 369 66.68 9.71 -9.47
N ILE A 370 65.75 9.12 -10.23
CA ILE A 370 65.13 7.83 -9.92
C ILE A 370 66.06 6.71 -10.42
N GLN A 371 66.14 5.61 -9.68
CA GLN A 371 67.01 4.48 -10.06
C GLN A 371 66.55 3.88 -11.39
N GLY A 372 67.42 3.90 -12.41
CA GLY A 372 67.12 3.37 -13.74
C GLY A 372 66.36 4.34 -14.67
N GLU A 373 66.19 5.60 -14.26
CA GLU A 373 65.52 6.62 -15.06
C GLU A 373 66.27 6.92 -16.37
N THR A 374 65.58 6.81 -17.50
CA THR A 374 66.09 7.20 -18.82
C THR A 374 65.40 8.45 -19.33
N TYR A 375 66.05 9.18 -20.24
CA TYR A 375 65.46 10.37 -20.88
C TYR A 375 64.07 10.10 -21.50
N CYS A 376 63.89 8.90 -22.06
CA CYS A 376 62.65 8.47 -22.71
C CYS A 376 61.44 8.42 -21.75
N TRP A 377 61.66 8.28 -20.44
CA TRP A 377 60.59 8.26 -19.44
C TRP A 377 59.83 9.58 -19.34
N THR A 378 60.48 10.71 -19.64
CA THR A 378 59.87 12.05 -19.60
C THR A 378 59.61 12.62 -20.99
N ALA A 379 60.42 12.27 -21.99
CA ALA A 379 60.27 12.78 -23.35
C ALA A 379 59.18 12.05 -24.17
N GLY A 380 58.98 10.76 -23.93
CA GLY A 380 58.02 9.90 -24.67
C GLY A 380 56.89 9.35 -23.79
N TYR A 381 56.67 9.93 -22.61
CA TYR A 381 55.75 9.37 -21.60
C TYR A 381 54.33 9.14 -22.13
N HIS A 382 53.84 9.98 -23.04
CA HIS A 382 52.50 9.89 -23.63
C HIS A 382 52.33 8.66 -24.52
N LEU A 383 53.41 8.18 -25.16
CA LEU A 383 53.41 6.89 -25.86
C LEU A 383 53.58 5.75 -24.86
N ASN A 384 54.48 5.88 -23.89
CA ASN A 384 54.73 4.83 -22.89
C ASN A 384 53.48 4.48 -22.08
N ILE A 385 52.72 5.48 -21.63
CA ILE A 385 51.47 5.29 -20.89
C ILE A 385 50.45 4.53 -21.75
N ARG A 386 50.27 4.93 -23.02
CA ARG A 386 49.34 4.26 -23.94
C ARG A 386 49.72 2.81 -24.20
N LEU A 387 51.01 2.52 -24.34
CA LEU A 387 51.52 1.16 -24.48
C LEU A 387 51.25 0.33 -23.21
N TYR A 388 51.49 0.91 -22.03
CA TYR A 388 51.19 0.25 -20.75
C TYR A 388 49.69 0.02 -20.55
N GLU A 389 48.86 0.98 -20.95
CA GLU A 389 47.39 0.86 -20.93
C GLU A 389 46.94 -0.36 -21.74
N LYS A 390 47.51 -0.60 -22.94
CA LYS A 390 47.23 -1.80 -23.74
C LYS A 390 47.66 -3.10 -23.05
N LEU A 391 48.75 -3.11 -22.28
CA LEU A 391 49.15 -4.28 -21.47
C LEU A 391 48.18 -4.55 -20.32
N LEU A 392 47.64 -3.50 -19.70
CA LEU A 392 46.66 -3.62 -18.64
C LEU A 392 45.31 -4.15 -19.17
N PHE A 393 44.90 -3.75 -20.37
CA PHE A 393 43.71 -4.33 -21.01
C PHE A 393 43.84 -5.84 -21.30
N GLY A 394 45.06 -6.37 -21.38
CA GLY A 394 45.31 -7.80 -21.59
C GLY A 394 44.89 -8.72 -20.43
N VAL A 395 44.43 -8.17 -19.28
CA VAL A 395 43.94 -8.96 -18.13
C VAL A 395 42.45 -9.32 -18.22
N PHE A 396 41.71 -8.69 -19.14
CA PHE A 396 40.28 -8.97 -19.36
C PHE A 396 40.10 -10.03 -20.44
N ASP A 397 38.99 -10.77 -20.36
CA ASP A 397 38.64 -11.74 -21.39
C ASP A 397 38.17 -11.02 -22.68
N VAL A 398 38.79 -11.34 -23.82
CA VAL A 398 38.40 -10.81 -25.14
C VAL A 398 36.97 -11.15 -25.54
N LEU A 399 36.40 -12.25 -25.05
CA LEU A 399 35.02 -12.65 -25.33
C LEU A 399 34.01 -12.02 -24.35
N ASP A 400 34.47 -11.73 -23.14
CA ASP A 400 33.69 -11.10 -22.07
C ASP A 400 34.51 -10.02 -21.36
N GLU A 401 34.49 -8.82 -21.93
CA GLU A 401 35.29 -7.67 -21.53
C GLU A 401 35.10 -7.23 -20.06
N GLY A 402 34.03 -7.72 -19.40
CA GLY A 402 33.72 -7.45 -18.00
C GLY A 402 34.40 -8.38 -16.98
N GLN A 403 35.01 -9.48 -17.44
CA GLN A 403 35.58 -10.51 -16.57
C GLN A 403 37.10 -10.57 -16.65
N PHE A 404 37.73 -10.92 -15.52
CA PHE A 404 39.16 -11.22 -15.47
C PHE A 404 39.44 -12.63 -15.98
N ILE A 405 40.58 -12.80 -16.63
CA ILE A 405 41.11 -14.13 -16.90
C ILE A 405 41.62 -14.80 -15.62
N GLU A 406 41.66 -16.13 -15.60
CA GLU A 406 42.14 -16.92 -14.44
C GLU A 406 43.57 -16.54 -14.04
N GLU A 407 44.42 -16.20 -15.01
CA GLU A 407 45.83 -15.85 -14.81
C GLU A 407 46.12 -14.34 -14.66
N SER A 408 45.11 -13.52 -14.38
CA SER A 408 45.21 -12.05 -14.35
C SER A 408 46.29 -11.54 -13.38
N ASN A 409 46.42 -12.15 -12.21
CA ASN A 409 47.46 -11.80 -11.22
C ASN A 409 48.87 -12.09 -11.77
N GLU A 410 49.05 -13.23 -12.44
CA GLU A 410 50.31 -13.61 -13.08
C GLU A 410 50.66 -12.67 -14.24
N LEU A 411 49.66 -12.20 -15.00
CA LEU A 411 49.88 -11.21 -16.06
C LEU A 411 50.36 -9.88 -15.51
N LEU A 412 49.76 -9.38 -14.43
CA LEU A 412 50.21 -8.15 -13.77
C LEU A 412 51.66 -8.28 -13.28
N MET A 413 52.07 -9.47 -12.81
CA MET A 413 53.47 -9.73 -12.43
C MET A 413 54.42 -9.73 -13.64
N LEU A 414 53.98 -10.19 -14.81
CA LEU A 414 54.77 -10.11 -16.05
C LEU A 414 54.86 -8.68 -16.56
N ASN A 415 53.76 -7.93 -16.51
CA ASN A 415 53.72 -6.50 -16.89
C ASN A 415 54.72 -5.67 -16.05
N LYS A 416 55.00 -6.06 -14.81
CA LYS A 416 56.02 -5.42 -13.96
C LYS A 416 57.43 -5.41 -14.57
N LEU A 417 57.75 -6.37 -15.45
CA LEU A 417 59.05 -6.41 -16.15
C LEU A 417 59.18 -5.31 -17.21
N THR A 418 58.07 -4.70 -17.63
CA THR A 418 58.07 -3.58 -18.59
C THR A 418 58.31 -2.22 -17.93
N TRP A 419 58.22 -2.14 -16.60
CA TRP A 419 58.25 -0.88 -15.85
C TRP A 419 59.51 -0.06 -16.08
N CYS A 420 60.69 -0.69 -16.08
CA CYS A 420 61.95 0.03 -16.33
C CYS A 420 62.06 0.56 -17.77
N ILE A 421 61.42 -0.08 -18.75
CA ILE A 421 61.45 0.34 -20.16
C ILE A 421 60.46 1.48 -20.39
N LEU A 422 59.26 1.36 -19.82
CA LEU A 422 58.16 2.30 -20.01
C LEU A 422 58.20 3.49 -19.03
N GLY A 423 58.98 3.41 -17.96
CA GLY A 423 59.02 4.41 -16.89
C GLY A 423 57.82 4.34 -15.94
N ILE A 424 57.30 3.14 -15.70
CA ILE A 424 56.15 2.94 -14.81
C ILE A 424 56.63 2.69 -13.39
N THR A 425 56.19 3.51 -12.45
CA THR A 425 56.42 3.28 -11.02
C THR A 425 55.24 2.53 -10.38
N GLN A 426 55.39 2.06 -9.14
CA GLN A 426 54.30 1.36 -8.46
C GLN A 426 53.07 2.27 -8.27
N LYS A 427 53.26 3.55 -7.91
CA LYS A 427 52.15 4.50 -7.76
C LYS A 427 51.48 4.78 -9.12
N MET A 428 52.27 4.90 -10.18
CA MET A 428 51.77 5.07 -11.55
C MET A 428 50.97 3.86 -12.02
N HIS A 429 51.44 2.64 -11.74
CA HIS A 429 50.69 1.43 -12.04
C HIS A 429 49.33 1.40 -11.33
N ASN A 430 49.29 1.66 -10.02
CA ASN A 430 48.03 1.64 -9.26
C ASN A 430 47.03 2.67 -9.84
N VAL A 431 47.49 3.86 -10.23
CA VAL A 431 46.66 4.90 -10.86
C VAL A 431 46.16 4.46 -12.24
N LEU A 432 47.05 4.00 -13.12
CA LEU A 432 46.70 3.60 -14.49
C LEU A 432 45.83 2.33 -14.52
N TYR A 433 46.08 1.39 -13.60
CA TYR A 433 45.26 0.19 -13.48
C TYR A 433 43.88 0.49 -12.90
N GLY A 434 43.80 1.33 -11.86
CA GLY A 434 42.52 1.84 -11.37
C GLY A 434 41.73 2.60 -12.46
N TRP A 435 42.42 3.35 -13.32
CA TRP A 435 41.81 4.01 -14.48
C TRP A 435 41.27 3.02 -15.52
N VAL A 436 42.05 2.02 -15.92
CA VAL A 436 41.63 0.99 -16.89
C VAL A 436 40.46 0.16 -16.37
N LEU A 437 40.47 -0.22 -15.09
CA LEU A 437 39.35 -0.91 -14.41
C LEU A 437 38.09 -0.05 -14.43
N PHE A 438 38.22 1.25 -14.15
CA PHE A 438 37.09 2.19 -14.22
C PHE A 438 36.58 2.36 -15.65
N GLN A 439 37.48 2.44 -16.64
CA GLN A 439 37.09 2.47 -18.05
C GLN A 439 36.27 1.25 -18.43
N GLN A 440 36.70 0.05 -18.01
CA GLN A 440 35.92 -1.13 -18.32
C GLN A 440 34.61 -1.20 -17.57
N TYR A 441 34.54 -0.75 -16.32
CA TYR A 441 33.27 -0.63 -15.61
C TYR A 441 32.27 0.25 -16.38
N VAL A 442 32.69 1.40 -16.91
CA VAL A 442 31.77 2.27 -17.67
C VAL A 442 31.31 1.64 -18.98
N GLY A 443 32.14 0.80 -19.62
CA GLY A 443 31.78 0.09 -20.84
C GLY A 443 30.88 -1.14 -20.63
N THR A 444 31.09 -1.86 -19.52
CA THR A 444 30.47 -3.18 -19.27
C THR A 444 29.37 -3.16 -18.21
N ASN A 445 29.35 -2.14 -17.35
CA ASN A 445 28.50 -2.02 -16.16
C ASN A 445 28.70 -3.16 -15.14
N GLU A 446 29.88 -3.77 -15.08
CA GLU A 446 30.20 -4.85 -14.13
C GLU A 446 30.67 -4.32 -12.77
N ASP A 447 29.84 -4.53 -11.75
CA ASP A 447 29.99 -4.11 -10.35
C ASP A 447 31.35 -4.39 -9.72
N MET A 448 31.92 -5.57 -9.99
CA MET A 448 33.18 -6.02 -9.38
C MET A 448 34.34 -5.15 -9.85
N LEU A 449 34.33 -4.65 -11.10
CA LEU A 449 35.40 -3.82 -11.64
C LEU A 449 35.51 -2.47 -10.92
N LEU A 450 34.37 -1.92 -10.51
CA LEU A 450 34.31 -0.68 -9.74
C LEU A 450 34.96 -0.83 -8.35
N GLU A 451 34.76 -1.97 -7.68
CA GLU A 451 35.40 -2.27 -6.39
C GLU A 451 36.91 -2.43 -6.51
N HIS A 452 37.38 -3.11 -7.56
CA HIS A 452 38.81 -3.23 -7.85
C HIS A 452 39.43 -1.87 -8.19
N ALA A 453 38.75 -1.05 -9.01
CA ALA A 453 39.19 0.31 -9.31
C ALA A 453 39.32 1.16 -8.04
N LEU A 454 38.32 1.12 -7.17
CA LEU A 454 38.35 1.80 -5.87
C LEU A 454 39.56 1.35 -5.02
N HIS A 455 39.81 0.04 -4.93
CA HIS A 455 40.91 -0.51 -4.15
C HIS A 455 42.28 -0.03 -4.66
N GLU A 456 42.50 -0.04 -5.98
CA GLU A 456 43.76 0.44 -6.57
C GLU A 456 43.96 1.95 -6.38
N LEU A 457 42.91 2.74 -6.56
CA LEU A 457 42.99 4.20 -6.38
C LEU A 457 43.21 4.57 -4.90
N GLN A 458 42.66 3.82 -3.94
CA GLN A 458 42.92 4.02 -2.51
C GLN A 458 44.41 3.79 -2.15
N LYS A 459 45.09 2.81 -2.75
CA LYS A 459 46.54 2.59 -2.52
C LYS A 459 47.38 3.80 -2.88
N VAL A 460 46.95 4.58 -3.88
CA VAL A 460 47.63 5.81 -4.32
C VAL A 460 47.50 6.92 -3.27
N VAL A 461 46.35 6.97 -2.59
CA VAL A 461 45.97 8.00 -1.63
C VAL A 461 46.51 7.71 -0.22
N SER A 462 46.63 6.42 0.14
CA SER A 462 47.03 5.92 1.47
C SER A 462 48.53 5.65 1.63
N GLY A 463 49.37 5.88 0.62
CA GLY A 463 50.81 5.59 0.70
C GLY A 463 51.54 6.44 1.75
N GLU A 464 51.79 5.89 2.95
CA GLU A 464 52.42 6.56 4.11
C GLU A 464 53.91 6.91 3.94
N ASN A 465 54.54 6.63 2.80
CA ASN A 465 55.91 7.02 2.48
C ASN A 465 56.01 7.48 1.02
N ALA A 466 55.43 8.64 0.71
CA ALA A 466 55.60 9.22 -0.62
C ALA A 466 57.07 9.56 -0.86
N ASP A 467 57.72 8.85 -1.79
CA ASP A 467 59.00 9.31 -2.31
C ASP A 467 58.74 10.62 -3.05
N GLN A 468 59.20 11.73 -2.46
CA GLN A 468 58.97 13.07 -2.99
C GLN A 468 59.49 13.23 -4.43
N LYS A 469 60.43 12.37 -4.86
CA LYS A 469 60.92 12.31 -6.23
C LYS A 469 59.92 11.67 -7.19
N GLU A 470 59.20 10.62 -6.76
CA GLU A 470 58.16 9.95 -7.53
C GLU A 470 56.96 10.89 -7.76
N GLU A 471 56.60 11.70 -6.77
CA GLU A 471 55.56 12.71 -6.91
C GLU A 471 55.93 13.80 -7.91
N GLN A 472 57.15 14.35 -7.82
CA GLN A 472 57.65 15.34 -8.78
C GLN A 472 57.73 14.78 -10.21
N TYR A 473 58.09 13.50 -10.36
CA TYR A 473 58.06 12.82 -11.66
C TYR A 473 56.64 12.77 -12.22
N MET A 474 55.67 12.29 -11.44
CA MET A 474 54.27 12.15 -11.86
C MET A 474 53.59 13.50 -12.15
N ASP A 475 53.94 14.55 -11.39
CA ASP A 475 53.47 15.91 -11.62
C ASP A 475 54.06 16.53 -12.90
N SER A 476 55.25 16.07 -13.32
CA SER A 476 55.86 16.50 -14.59
C SER A 476 55.18 15.91 -15.84
N LEU A 477 54.41 14.83 -15.69
CA LEU A 477 53.66 14.19 -16.76
C LEU A 477 52.38 14.97 -17.06
N ALA A 478 52.52 16.05 -17.83
CA ALA A 478 51.47 17.02 -18.06
C ALA A 478 50.36 16.51 -19.01
N CYS A 479 49.18 16.29 -18.46
CA CYS A 479 47.96 16.04 -19.22
C CYS A 479 47.20 17.35 -19.43
N SER A 480 46.89 17.69 -20.69
CA SER A 480 46.10 18.87 -21.04
C SER A 480 44.65 18.48 -21.32
N ARG A 481 43.72 19.22 -20.73
CA ARG A 481 42.28 19.02 -20.94
C ARG A 481 41.56 20.34 -21.17
N GLN A 482 40.62 20.32 -22.10
CA GLN A 482 39.58 21.35 -22.17
C GLN A 482 38.46 21.04 -21.19
N PHE A 483 38.15 21.98 -20.31
CA PHE A 483 37.00 21.90 -19.42
C PHE A 483 36.32 23.27 -19.34
N ASN A 484 35.01 23.34 -19.60
CA ASN A 484 34.25 24.60 -19.66
C ASN A 484 34.88 25.69 -20.56
N GLY A 485 35.59 25.30 -21.62
CA GLY A 485 36.22 26.21 -22.58
C GLY A 485 37.61 26.72 -22.20
N SER A 486 38.17 26.35 -21.04
CA SER A 486 39.56 26.63 -20.65
C SER A 486 40.43 25.38 -20.70
N GLU A 487 41.70 25.55 -21.09
CA GLU A 487 42.70 24.49 -21.07
C GLU A 487 43.33 24.40 -19.66
N ILE A 488 43.31 23.22 -19.08
CA ILE A 488 43.84 22.93 -17.74
C ILE A 488 44.96 21.92 -17.90
N GLN A 489 46.13 22.25 -17.37
CA GLN A 489 47.25 21.32 -17.26
C GLN A 489 47.24 20.66 -15.88
N LEU A 490 47.23 19.33 -15.89
CA LEU A 490 47.20 18.49 -14.68
C LEU A 490 48.33 17.47 -14.75
N GLY A 491 48.92 17.13 -13.60
CA GLY A 491 49.77 15.94 -13.51
C GLY A 491 48.96 14.65 -13.73
N LEU A 492 49.62 13.52 -14.03
CA LEU A 492 48.93 12.27 -14.39
C LEU A 492 47.89 11.81 -13.35
N VAL A 493 48.24 11.82 -12.07
CA VAL A 493 47.32 11.41 -10.98
C VAL A 493 46.11 12.33 -10.92
N GLN A 494 46.36 13.64 -10.99
CA GLN A 494 45.30 14.66 -10.99
C GLN A 494 44.40 14.52 -12.22
N ALA A 495 44.95 14.17 -13.38
CA ALA A 495 44.20 13.96 -14.60
C ALA A 495 43.26 12.75 -14.53
N VAL A 496 43.74 11.60 -14.02
CA VAL A 496 42.88 10.42 -13.77
C VAL A 496 41.77 10.78 -12.78
N PHE A 497 42.14 11.39 -11.65
CA PHE A 497 41.17 11.73 -10.60
C PHE A 497 40.13 12.73 -11.11
N PHE A 498 40.56 13.72 -11.88
CA PHE A 498 39.67 14.68 -12.52
C PHE A 498 38.73 14.00 -13.54
N SER A 499 39.22 13.02 -14.31
CA SER A 499 38.40 12.24 -15.25
C SER A 499 37.27 11.48 -14.57
N ILE A 500 37.63 10.72 -13.53
CA ILE A 500 36.69 9.91 -12.77
C ILE A 500 35.70 10.82 -12.04
N SER A 501 36.20 11.87 -11.38
CA SER A 501 35.35 12.81 -10.63
C SER A 501 34.40 13.59 -11.53
N SER A 502 34.80 13.94 -12.77
CA SER A 502 33.93 14.59 -13.75
C SER A 502 32.78 13.67 -14.18
N TRP A 503 33.09 12.40 -14.46
CA TRP A 503 32.05 11.42 -14.79
C TRP A 503 31.10 11.20 -13.60
N CYS A 504 31.64 11.12 -12.38
CA CYS A 504 30.82 11.02 -11.17
C CYS A 504 29.95 12.27 -10.96
N ASP A 505 30.47 13.48 -11.17
CA ASP A 505 29.71 14.74 -11.09
C ASP A 505 28.49 14.65 -12.01
N ASP A 506 28.68 14.28 -13.29
CA ASP A 506 27.61 14.16 -14.29
C ASP A 506 26.54 13.13 -13.88
N LYS A 507 26.94 11.98 -13.33
CA LYS A 507 25.99 10.95 -12.85
C LYS A 507 25.24 11.37 -11.59
N LEU A 508 25.91 12.05 -10.66
CA LEU A 508 25.32 12.47 -9.38
C LEU A 508 24.40 13.69 -9.51
N GLN A 509 24.48 14.47 -10.59
CA GLN A 509 23.51 15.54 -10.88
C GLN A 509 22.05 15.03 -10.93
N ASP A 510 21.84 13.77 -11.32
CA ASP A 510 20.52 13.13 -11.44
C ASP A 510 20.57 11.64 -11.06
N TYR A 511 20.98 11.38 -9.83
CA TYR A 511 21.14 10.02 -9.31
C TYR A 511 19.83 9.22 -9.29
N HIS A 512 18.67 9.88 -9.16
CA HIS A 512 17.36 9.19 -9.19
C HIS A 512 17.09 8.52 -10.55
N LEU A 513 17.61 9.08 -11.64
CA LEU A 513 17.51 8.47 -12.98
C LEU A 513 18.59 7.40 -13.18
N GLN A 514 19.85 7.78 -12.92
CA GLN A 514 21.01 6.96 -13.26
C GLN A 514 21.08 5.66 -12.44
N PHE A 515 20.61 5.67 -11.19
CA PHE A 515 20.61 4.51 -10.29
C PHE A 515 19.20 3.95 -10.05
N SER A 516 18.29 4.15 -11.00
CA SER A 516 16.92 3.67 -10.91
C SER A 516 16.80 2.14 -11.00
N GLN A 517 17.70 1.48 -11.74
CA GLN A 517 17.73 0.04 -11.95
C GLN A 517 18.67 -0.68 -10.96
N GLU A 518 19.85 -0.12 -10.71
CA GLU A 518 20.88 -0.72 -9.84
C GLU A 518 21.27 0.24 -8.69
N PRO A 519 20.51 0.26 -7.60
CA PRO A 519 20.74 1.19 -6.48
C PRO A 519 22.03 0.90 -5.69
N THR A 520 22.55 -0.33 -5.74
CA THR A 520 23.79 -0.75 -5.07
C THR A 520 25.02 0.02 -5.56
N ASN A 521 25.03 0.38 -6.85
CA ASN A 521 26.13 1.09 -7.49
C ASN A 521 26.27 2.55 -7.02
N PHE A 522 25.20 3.13 -6.47
CA PHE A 522 25.26 4.45 -5.86
C PHE A 522 26.26 4.52 -4.70
N SER A 523 26.21 3.55 -3.77
CA SER A 523 27.15 3.52 -2.65
C SER A 523 28.60 3.35 -3.10
N ARG A 524 28.83 2.55 -4.15
CA ARG A 524 30.18 2.33 -4.69
C ARG A 524 30.74 3.57 -5.37
N ILE A 525 29.93 4.28 -6.15
CA ILE A 525 30.33 5.55 -6.78
C ILE A 525 30.58 6.64 -5.74
N MET A 526 29.79 6.71 -4.67
CA MET A 526 30.06 7.62 -3.57
C MET A 526 31.40 7.32 -2.88
N ASN A 527 31.74 6.03 -2.68
CA ASN A 527 33.04 5.62 -2.14
C ASN A 527 34.20 5.94 -3.11
N LEU A 528 34.00 5.74 -4.41
CA LEU A 528 34.96 6.13 -5.46
C LEU A 528 35.21 7.63 -5.47
N MET A 529 34.13 8.42 -5.41
CA MET A 529 34.23 9.86 -5.31
C MET A 529 34.94 10.27 -4.00
N SER A 530 34.77 9.51 -2.91
CA SER A 530 35.49 9.76 -1.66
C SER A 530 36.99 9.55 -1.79
N ALA A 531 37.42 8.48 -2.48
CA ALA A 531 38.83 8.19 -2.74
C ALA A 531 39.48 9.21 -3.70
N VAL A 532 38.77 9.52 -4.79
CA VAL A 532 39.27 10.39 -5.86
C VAL A 532 39.18 11.87 -5.45
N GLY A 533 38.10 12.27 -4.80
CA GLY A 533 37.74 13.63 -4.39
C GLY A 533 36.66 14.27 -5.28
N ILE A 534 36.01 15.31 -4.78
CA ILE A 534 34.96 16.10 -5.46
C ILE A 534 35.57 17.22 -6.29
N LEU A 535 35.04 17.43 -7.49
CA LEU A 535 35.28 18.64 -8.28
C LEU A 535 34.55 19.84 -7.67
N THR A 536 35.33 20.84 -7.27
CA THR A 536 34.84 22.13 -6.80
C THR A 536 35.51 23.27 -7.57
N PHE A 537 34.81 24.39 -7.68
CA PHE A 537 35.39 25.64 -8.17
C PHE A 537 35.85 26.46 -6.97
N GLY A 538 37.12 26.83 -6.93
CA GLY A 538 37.64 27.74 -5.92
C GLY A 538 37.19 29.18 -6.17
N ASP A 539 37.32 30.03 -5.15
CA ASP A 539 36.93 31.46 -5.23
C ASP A 539 37.70 32.25 -6.31
N SER A 540 38.86 31.74 -6.77
CA SER A 540 39.66 32.27 -7.87
C SER A 540 39.24 31.80 -9.28
N GLY A 541 38.26 30.89 -9.38
CA GLY A 541 37.91 30.20 -10.63
C GLY A 541 38.78 28.98 -10.95
N ASP A 542 39.80 28.69 -10.12
CA ASP A 542 40.64 27.49 -10.27
C ASP A 542 39.87 26.24 -9.87
N ILE A 543 39.95 25.19 -10.69
CA ILE A 543 39.32 23.91 -10.36
C ILE A 543 40.20 23.16 -9.38
N LYS A 544 39.61 22.79 -8.24
CA LYS A 544 40.28 22.04 -7.19
C LYS A 544 39.52 20.77 -6.91
N LEU A 545 40.30 19.71 -6.76
CA LEU A 545 39.82 18.40 -6.40
C LEU A 545 39.95 18.26 -4.88
N ILE A 546 38.82 18.26 -4.19
CA ILE A 546 38.75 18.35 -2.73
C ILE A 546 38.37 16.99 -2.16
N ARG A 547 39.11 16.50 -1.17
CA ARG A 547 38.75 15.24 -0.48
C ARG A 547 37.41 15.37 0.23
N LEU A 548 36.63 14.30 0.09
CA LEU A 548 35.29 14.14 0.62
C LEU A 548 35.37 13.85 2.13
N ASN A 549 35.46 14.91 2.90
CA ASN A 549 35.48 14.86 4.36
C ASN A 549 34.24 15.60 4.88
N ALA A 550 33.56 15.03 5.88
CA ALA A 550 32.36 15.64 6.48
C ALA A 550 32.62 17.05 7.07
N SER A 551 33.87 17.37 7.41
CA SER A 551 34.29 18.70 7.89
C SER A 551 34.54 19.73 6.78
N ASN A 552 34.51 19.33 5.50
CA ASN A 552 34.82 20.24 4.40
C ASN A 552 33.55 20.87 3.83
N GLU A 553 33.32 22.14 4.20
CA GLU A 553 32.10 22.89 3.84
C GLU A 553 31.83 22.94 2.33
N SER A 554 32.89 23.03 1.51
CA SER A 554 32.77 23.10 0.06
C SER A 554 32.26 21.79 -0.57
N ALA A 555 32.73 20.64 -0.05
CA ALA A 555 32.30 19.31 -0.47
C ALA A 555 30.83 19.09 -0.07
N THR A 556 30.48 19.42 1.18
CA THR A 556 29.11 19.33 1.67
C THR A 556 28.17 20.21 0.84
N ARG A 557 28.56 21.44 0.50
CA ARG A 557 27.76 22.35 -0.35
C ARG A 557 27.49 21.77 -1.75
N LYS A 558 28.48 21.12 -2.35
CA LYS A 558 28.32 20.45 -3.66
C LYS A 558 27.38 19.24 -3.55
N LEU A 559 27.49 18.41 -2.51
CA LEU A 559 26.56 17.32 -2.24
C LEU A 559 25.11 17.81 -2.05
N LYS A 560 24.91 18.89 -1.28
CA LYS A 560 23.60 19.54 -1.13
C LYS A 560 23.02 19.92 -2.50
N THR A 561 23.87 20.43 -3.39
CA THR A 561 23.47 20.80 -4.76
C THR A 561 23.06 19.58 -5.59
N TYR A 562 23.71 18.42 -5.43
CA TYR A 562 23.31 17.18 -6.11
C TYR A 562 21.92 16.71 -5.68
N VAL A 563 21.65 16.68 -4.38
CA VAL A 563 20.33 16.31 -3.83
C VAL A 563 19.25 17.23 -4.42
N GLU A 564 19.47 18.55 -4.35
CA GLU A 564 18.50 19.51 -4.90
C GLU A 564 18.26 19.35 -6.41
N ARG A 565 19.30 19.09 -7.19
CA ARG A 565 19.20 18.93 -8.65
C ARG A 565 18.55 17.62 -9.04
N SER A 566 18.92 16.52 -8.38
CA SER A 566 18.36 15.19 -8.61
C SER A 566 16.87 15.15 -8.26
N ILE A 567 16.48 15.68 -7.09
CA ILE A 567 15.07 15.79 -6.69
C ILE A 567 14.28 16.66 -7.69
N ARG A 568 14.85 17.79 -8.12
CA ARG A 568 14.20 18.67 -9.11
C ARG A 568 14.08 17.99 -10.48
N ALA A 569 15.06 17.20 -10.90
CA ALA A 569 15.03 16.45 -12.15
C ALA A 569 13.98 15.32 -12.08
N ALA A 570 13.92 14.59 -10.97
CA ALA A 570 12.92 13.57 -10.71
C ALA A 570 11.50 14.15 -10.75
N TYR A 571 11.27 15.27 -10.05
CA TYR A 571 9.99 15.98 -10.12
C TYR A 571 9.64 16.42 -11.53
N ARG A 572 10.58 17.01 -12.30
CA ARG A 572 10.31 17.46 -13.67
C ARG A 572 9.87 16.32 -14.59
N ARG A 573 10.45 15.12 -14.43
CA ARG A 573 10.03 13.93 -15.18
C ARG A 573 8.57 13.58 -14.87
N VAL A 574 8.23 13.46 -13.59
CA VAL A 574 6.88 13.14 -13.14
C VAL A 574 5.88 14.25 -13.58
N ALA A 575 6.22 15.52 -13.38
CA ALA A 575 5.39 16.66 -13.78
C ALA A 575 5.07 16.69 -15.28
N SER A 576 5.92 16.10 -16.13
CA SER A 576 5.69 16.03 -17.58
C SER A 576 4.72 14.92 -18.00
N THR A 577 4.51 13.89 -17.18
CA THR A 577 3.63 12.75 -17.50
C THR A 577 2.26 12.82 -16.81
N ILE A 578 2.16 13.52 -15.68
CA ILE A 578 0.92 13.62 -14.86
C ILE A 578 -0.31 14.08 -15.64
N ASP A 579 -0.18 15.08 -16.54
CA ASP A 579 -1.33 15.61 -17.28
C ASP A 579 -1.92 14.58 -18.26
N LEU A 580 -1.10 13.63 -18.71
CA LEU A 580 -1.55 12.52 -19.56
C LEU A 580 -2.12 11.39 -18.70
N GLU A 581 -1.43 11.02 -17.62
CA GLU A 581 -1.84 9.95 -16.71
C GLU A 581 -3.15 10.26 -15.99
N SER A 582 -3.34 11.50 -15.55
CA SER A 582 -4.60 11.97 -14.93
C SER A 582 -5.81 11.78 -15.84
N LYS A 583 -5.65 12.01 -17.16
CA LYS A 583 -6.71 11.79 -18.15
C LYS A 583 -7.02 10.32 -18.36
N VAL A 584 -6.03 9.44 -18.22
CA VAL A 584 -6.19 7.99 -18.39
C VAL A 584 -6.83 7.35 -17.15
N LEU A 585 -6.38 7.74 -15.95
CA LEU A 585 -6.88 7.19 -14.68
C LEU A 585 -8.16 7.86 -14.16
N GLY A 586 -8.54 9.03 -14.68
CA GLY A 586 -9.69 9.79 -14.20
C GLY A 586 -9.49 10.39 -12.79
N THR A 587 -8.25 10.42 -12.29
CA THR A 587 -7.89 10.96 -10.97
C THR A 587 -7.30 12.37 -11.09
N HIS A 588 -7.58 13.22 -10.11
CA HIS A 588 -7.10 14.61 -10.11
C HIS A 588 -5.55 14.68 -10.16
N PRO A 589 -4.95 15.57 -11.00
CA PRO A 589 -3.50 15.62 -11.23
C PRO A 589 -2.69 15.93 -9.96
N LEU A 590 -3.24 16.67 -8.99
CA LEU A 590 -2.56 16.91 -7.71
C LEU A 590 -2.48 15.64 -6.84
N ALA A 591 -3.51 14.79 -6.86
CA ALA A 591 -3.49 13.54 -6.10
C ALA A 591 -2.46 12.55 -6.67
N LEU A 592 -2.41 12.44 -8.01
CA LEU A 592 -1.37 11.66 -8.69
C LEU A 592 0.03 12.21 -8.42
N LEU A 593 0.21 13.54 -8.50
CA LEU A 593 1.48 14.17 -8.17
C LEU A 593 1.91 13.84 -6.74
N ALA A 594 1.00 13.89 -5.77
CA ALA A 594 1.32 13.58 -4.38
C ALA A 594 1.82 12.13 -4.23
N ASN A 595 1.12 11.17 -4.85
CA ASN A 595 1.50 9.76 -4.82
C ASN A 595 2.86 9.49 -5.49
N GLU A 596 3.14 10.11 -6.63
CA GLU A 596 4.43 9.95 -7.31
C GLU A 596 5.58 10.61 -6.54
N LEU A 597 5.35 11.80 -5.96
CA LEU A 597 6.34 12.43 -5.08
C LEU A 597 6.61 11.59 -3.82
N ARG A 598 5.60 10.88 -3.32
CA ARG A 598 5.75 9.94 -2.21
C ARG A 598 6.68 8.79 -2.58
N LEU A 599 6.56 8.22 -3.78
CA LEU A 599 7.50 7.19 -4.26
C LEU A 599 8.93 7.72 -4.35
N ILE A 600 9.12 8.98 -4.78
CA ILE A 600 10.44 9.63 -4.78
C ILE A 600 10.97 9.77 -3.35
N ALA A 601 10.15 10.25 -2.41
CA ALA A 601 10.53 10.42 -1.00
C ALA A 601 10.90 9.08 -0.34
N GLN A 602 10.10 8.03 -0.55
CA GLN A 602 10.36 6.70 -0.03
C GLN A 602 11.66 6.09 -0.60
N ARG A 603 11.94 6.33 -1.88
CA ARG A 603 13.20 5.91 -2.51
C ARG A 603 14.39 6.70 -1.98
N GLU A 604 14.25 8.00 -1.79
CA GLU A 604 15.28 8.83 -1.15
C GLU A 604 15.58 8.31 0.25
N PHE A 605 14.55 8.04 1.05
CA PHE A 605 14.68 7.53 2.42
C PHE A 605 15.36 6.15 2.51
N SER A 606 14.98 5.22 1.63
CA SER A 606 15.44 3.83 1.70
C SER A 606 16.78 3.55 1.02
N VAL A 607 17.12 4.27 -0.06
CA VAL A 607 18.29 3.98 -0.90
C VAL A 607 19.38 5.03 -0.76
N PHE A 608 19.03 6.31 -0.94
CA PHE A 608 20.03 7.36 -1.16
C PHE A 608 20.45 8.04 0.13
N PHE A 609 19.51 8.38 1.00
CA PHE A 609 19.75 9.02 2.28
C PHE A 609 20.72 8.22 3.18
N PRO A 610 20.59 6.89 3.37
CA PRO A 610 21.50 6.12 4.22
C PRO A 610 22.96 6.10 3.73
N VAL A 611 23.18 6.36 2.44
CA VAL A 611 24.50 6.47 1.85
C VAL A 611 25.01 7.90 1.97
N LEU A 612 24.19 8.89 1.60
CA LEU A 612 24.56 10.31 1.60
C LEU A 612 24.79 10.86 3.01
N CYS A 613 24.06 10.37 4.02
CA CYS A 613 24.14 10.87 5.40
C CYS A 613 25.55 10.79 5.99
N ARG A 614 26.39 9.86 5.51
CA ARG A 614 27.80 9.72 5.91
C ARG A 614 28.66 10.96 5.63
N TRP A 615 28.34 11.70 4.56
CA TRP A 615 29.09 12.89 4.13
C TRP A 615 28.25 14.17 4.15
N CYS A 616 26.93 14.04 4.01
CA CYS A 616 25.95 15.12 4.10
C CYS A 616 24.75 14.66 4.95
N PRO A 617 24.87 14.76 6.29
CA PRO A 617 23.78 14.43 7.21
C PRO A 617 22.46 15.15 6.92
N GLU A 618 22.52 16.39 6.41
CA GLU A 618 21.34 17.19 6.05
C GLU A 618 20.65 16.77 4.74
N SER A 619 21.17 15.78 4.00
CA SER A 619 20.65 15.39 2.67
C SER A 619 19.16 15.03 2.68
N GLY A 620 18.73 14.21 3.64
CA GLY A 620 17.32 13.83 3.79
C GLY A 620 16.41 15.03 4.11
N MET A 621 16.87 15.95 4.96
CA MET A 621 16.13 17.19 5.26
C MET A 621 15.96 18.05 4.01
N ILE A 622 17.01 18.20 3.20
CA ILE A 622 16.99 18.99 1.97
C ILE A 622 16.02 18.37 0.96
N ALA A 623 16.07 17.05 0.77
CA ALA A 623 15.15 16.35 -0.12
C ALA A 623 13.68 16.53 0.33
N ALA A 624 13.40 16.31 1.62
CA ALA A 624 12.07 16.49 2.19
C ALA A 624 11.56 17.93 2.01
N MET A 625 12.36 18.94 2.38
CA MET A 625 12.00 20.36 2.23
C MET A 625 11.76 20.75 0.78
N ARG A 626 12.57 20.25 -0.17
CA ARG A 626 12.41 20.55 -1.60
C ARG A 626 11.15 19.92 -2.17
N LEU A 627 10.86 18.66 -1.86
CA LEU A 627 9.62 18.00 -2.26
C LEU A 627 8.40 18.71 -1.66
N HIS A 628 8.46 19.03 -0.37
CA HIS A 628 7.43 19.77 0.35
C HIS A 628 7.17 21.15 -0.27
N GLN A 629 8.22 21.90 -0.62
CA GLN A 629 8.07 23.19 -1.28
C GLN A 629 7.41 23.06 -2.66
N ILE A 630 7.89 22.13 -3.48
CA ILE A 630 7.41 21.92 -4.85
C ILE A 630 5.92 21.55 -4.88
N TYR A 631 5.49 20.63 -4.01
CA TYR A 631 4.09 20.24 -3.92
C TYR A 631 3.24 21.35 -3.29
N GLY A 632 3.74 21.99 -2.23
CA GLY A 632 3.06 23.07 -1.51
C GLY A 632 2.72 24.28 -2.38
N GLU A 633 3.58 24.65 -3.33
CA GLU A 633 3.30 25.73 -4.29
C GLU A 633 2.07 25.44 -5.17
N ARG A 634 1.83 24.17 -5.50
CA ARG A 634 0.66 23.73 -6.28
C ARG A 634 -0.57 23.43 -5.42
N LEU A 635 -0.37 22.97 -4.18
CA LEU A 635 -1.44 22.64 -3.24
C LEU A 635 -2.11 23.89 -2.66
N LYS A 636 -1.34 24.96 -2.35
CA LYS A 636 -1.85 26.19 -1.72
C LYS A 636 -3.05 26.84 -2.46
N PRO A 637 -3.01 27.02 -3.80
CA PRO A 637 -4.17 27.52 -4.55
C PRO A 637 -5.39 26.61 -4.46
N PHE A 638 -5.19 25.28 -4.48
CA PHE A 638 -6.27 24.31 -4.36
C PHE A 638 -6.95 24.41 -2.99
N LEU A 639 -6.19 24.42 -1.90
CA LEU A 639 -6.71 24.53 -0.53
C LEU A 639 -7.56 25.79 -0.31
N LYS A 640 -7.16 26.93 -0.91
CA LYS A 640 -7.95 28.17 -0.84
C LYS A 640 -9.30 28.10 -1.57
N GLY A 641 -9.44 27.20 -2.54
CA GLY A 641 -10.66 26.99 -3.32
C GLY A 641 -11.60 25.94 -2.75
N VAL A 642 -11.19 25.21 -1.70
CA VAL A 642 -12.01 24.16 -1.10
C VAL A 642 -13.09 24.77 -0.19
N SER A 643 -14.35 24.50 -0.50
CA SER A 643 -15.50 24.93 0.32
C SER A 643 -16.48 23.80 0.66
N TYR A 644 -16.45 22.67 -0.06
CA TYR A 644 -17.29 21.49 0.18
C TYR A 644 -16.58 20.21 -0.26
N LEU A 645 -17.10 19.05 0.14
CA LEU A 645 -16.53 17.74 -0.15
C LEU A 645 -16.83 17.26 -1.58
N SER A 646 -16.11 17.80 -2.57
CA SER A 646 -16.14 17.34 -3.96
C SER A 646 -15.33 16.04 -4.17
N GLU A 647 -15.50 15.39 -5.32
CA GLU A 647 -14.71 14.20 -5.70
C GLU A 647 -13.20 14.49 -5.78
N ASP A 648 -12.83 15.65 -6.31
CA ASP A 648 -11.43 16.11 -6.33
C ASP A 648 -10.87 16.29 -4.91
N VAL A 649 -11.66 16.85 -3.99
CA VAL A 649 -11.24 17.06 -2.60
C VAL A 649 -11.03 15.72 -1.88
N ARG A 650 -11.88 14.73 -2.13
CA ARG A 650 -11.77 13.37 -1.57
C ARG A 650 -10.52 12.62 -2.03
N THR A 651 -9.98 12.97 -3.20
CA THR A 651 -8.75 12.33 -3.71
C THR A 651 -7.49 13.11 -3.34
N VAL A 652 -7.54 14.44 -3.41
CA VAL A 652 -6.36 15.30 -3.22
C VAL A 652 -5.98 15.44 -1.74
N LEU A 653 -6.93 15.67 -0.84
CA LEU A 653 -6.59 15.92 0.58
C LEU A 653 -5.95 14.71 1.26
N PRO A 654 -6.45 13.46 1.09
CA PRO A 654 -5.79 12.28 1.65
C PRO A 654 -4.41 12.03 1.06
N ALA A 655 -4.27 12.16 -0.27
CA ALA A 655 -2.98 11.97 -0.93
C ALA A 655 -1.96 13.03 -0.48
N ALA A 656 -2.39 14.27 -0.27
CA ALA A 656 -1.56 15.34 0.28
C ALA A 656 -1.13 15.05 1.73
N HIS A 657 -2.03 14.51 2.56
CA HIS A 657 -1.73 14.17 3.95
C HIS A 657 -0.70 13.06 4.04
N LEU A 658 -0.87 11.99 3.26
CA LEU A 658 0.09 10.88 3.23
C LEU A 658 1.46 11.30 2.71
N LEU A 659 1.52 12.22 1.75
CA LEU A 659 2.79 12.81 1.32
C LEU A 659 3.43 13.62 2.46
N ASP A 660 2.66 14.44 3.16
CA ASP A 660 3.16 15.25 4.30
C ASP A 660 3.73 14.36 5.41
N ASP A 661 3.05 13.26 5.73
CA ASP A 661 3.50 12.28 6.71
C ASP A 661 4.84 11.64 6.30
N ASP A 662 4.95 11.15 5.06
CA ASP A 662 6.17 10.51 4.55
C ASP A 662 7.35 11.50 4.49
N LEU A 663 7.10 12.75 4.09
CA LEU A 663 8.12 13.81 4.09
C LEU A 663 8.53 14.18 5.52
N THR A 664 7.59 14.21 6.45
CA THR A 664 7.86 14.45 7.88
C THR A 664 8.70 13.33 8.46
N GLN A 665 8.42 12.06 8.14
CA GLN A 665 9.23 10.93 8.57
C GLN A 665 10.67 11.03 8.05
N LEU A 666 10.84 11.29 6.74
CA LEU A 666 12.16 11.52 6.14
C LEU A 666 12.90 12.68 6.83
N TYR A 667 12.20 13.76 7.16
CA TYR A 667 12.76 14.93 7.86
C TYR A 667 13.20 14.61 9.29
N ILE A 668 12.35 13.94 10.08
CA ILE A 668 12.64 13.59 11.49
C ILE A 668 13.80 12.61 11.56
N SER A 669 13.81 11.55 10.75
CA SER A 669 14.90 10.59 10.74
C SER A 669 16.23 11.24 10.37
N ALA A 670 16.24 12.14 9.38
CA ALA A 670 17.43 12.91 9.04
C ALA A 670 17.86 13.88 10.16
N ARG A 671 16.92 14.42 10.94
CA ARG A 671 17.21 15.27 12.10
C ARG A 671 17.81 14.49 13.28
N GLU A 672 17.35 13.27 13.53
CA GLU A 672 17.88 12.42 14.61
C GLU A 672 19.35 12.05 14.38
N GLU A 673 19.72 11.71 13.14
CA GLU A 673 21.12 11.48 12.75
C GLU A 673 21.98 12.76 12.85
N ASN A 674 21.38 13.94 12.71
CA ASN A 674 22.03 15.26 12.79
C ASN A 674 22.28 15.79 14.21
N ARG A 675 21.86 15.09 15.28
CA ARG A 675 21.95 15.60 16.68
C ARG A 675 23.37 15.92 17.17
N GLN A 676 24.42 15.58 16.42
CA GLN A 676 25.80 15.97 16.71
C GLN A 676 26.17 17.39 16.23
N HIS A 677 25.38 18.00 15.34
CA HIS A 677 25.61 19.35 14.82
C HIS A 677 24.37 20.23 15.07
N HIS A 678 24.40 20.97 16.18
CA HIS A 678 23.44 22.05 16.45
C HIS A 678 23.45 23.03 15.28
N HIS A 679 22.28 23.46 14.76
CA HIS A 679 21.97 24.82 14.24
C HIS A 679 20.68 24.92 13.37
N LEU A 680 19.98 23.83 13.02
CA LEU A 680 18.72 23.92 12.27
C LEU A 680 17.50 23.63 13.15
N ASN A 681 16.93 24.68 13.76
CA ASN A 681 15.68 24.66 14.54
C ASN A 681 14.45 25.06 13.69
N GLN A 682 14.40 24.69 12.41
CA GLN A 682 13.18 24.82 11.63
C GLN A 682 12.48 23.47 11.63
N ASP A 683 11.27 23.40 12.16
CA ASP A 683 10.40 22.25 11.94
C ASP A 683 9.80 22.35 10.53
N LEU A 684 9.50 21.22 9.90
CA LEU A 684 8.80 21.22 8.61
C LEU A 684 7.36 21.68 8.85
N ASP A 685 6.98 22.83 8.26
CA ASP A 685 5.62 23.35 8.40
C ASP A 685 4.63 22.40 7.70
N HIS A 686 3.77 21.72 8.46
CA HIS A 686 2.72 20.86 7.90
C HIS A 686 1.76 21.63 7.00
N TYR A 687 1.26 20.96 5.95
CA TYR A 687 0.17 21.54 5.17
C TYR A 687 -1.09 21.69 6.06
N PRO A 688 -1.86 22.78 5.92
CA PRO A 688 -3.07 23.02 6.73
C PRO A 688 -4.26 22.16 6.28
N ILE A 689 -4.03 20.87 5.98
CA ILE A 689 -5.02 19.92 5.50
C ILE A 689 -6.06 19.67 6.60
N GLY A 690 -5.62 19.46 7.84
CA GLY A 690 -6.52 19.25 8.98
C GLY A 690 -7.43 20.45 9.25
N GLU A 691 -6.91 21.68 9.13
CA GLU A 691 -7.70 22.90 9.33
C GLU A 691 -8.77 23.10 8.26
N VAL A 692 -8.45 22.78 7.00
CA VAL A 692 -9.39 22.85 5.87
C VAL A 692 -10.41 21.71 5.93
N ALA A 693 -9.97 20.49 6.30
CA ALA A 693 -10.82 19.30 6.34
C ALA A 693 -11.88 19.35 7.45
N LYS A 694 -11.55 19.90 8.62
CA LYS A 694 -12.45 20.00 9.79
C LYS A 694 -13.88 20.46 9.47
N PRO A 695 -14.09 21.69 8.94
CA PRO A 695 -15.45 22.16 8.65
C PRO A 695 -16.13 21.32 7.56
N ILE A 696 -15.37 20.80 6.59
CA ILE A 696 -15.90 20.03 5.46
C ILE A 696 -16.44 18.67 5.91
N ILE A 697 -15.70 17.97 6.79
CA ILE A 697 -16.13 16.70 7.36
C ILE A 697 -17.39 16.95 8.19
N LEU A 698 -17.40 18.01 9.02
CA LEU A 698 -18.57 18.33 9.83
C LEU A 698 -19.81 18.66 8.98
N ASP A 699 -19.67 19.47 7.93
CA ASP A 699 -20.76 19.78 6.99
C ASP A 699 -21.28 18.51 6.28
N TRP A 700 -20.38 17.59 5.92
CA TRP A 700 -20.75 16.29 5.37
C TRP A 700 -21.55 15.47 6.38
N VAL A 701 -21.09 15.35 7.63
CA VAL A 701 -21.79 14.63 8.70
C VAL A 701 -23.19 15.24 8.93
N ILE A 702 -23.30 16.57 9.00
CA ILE A 702 -24.59 17.26 9.14
C ILE A 702 -25.53 16.92 7.97
N ALA A 703 -25.02 16.93 6.73
CA ALA A 703 -25.81 16.56 5.57
C ALA A 703 -26.29 15.09 5.63
N GLN A 704 -25.44 14.17 6.10
CA GLN A 704 -25.82 12.76 6.27
C GLN A 704 -26.88 12.56 7.35
N ASN A 705 -26.79 13.29 8.47
CA ASN A 705 -27.78 13.19 9.55
C ASN A 705 -29.23 13.38 9.02
N SER A 706 -29.44 14.46 8.26
CA SER A 706 -30.76 14.78 7.70
C SER A 706 -31.30 13.69 6.77
N ARG A 707 -30.41 13.10 5.94
CA ARG A 707 -30.75 12.04 4.99
C ARG A 707 -31.10 10.75 5.72
N ILE A 708 -30.26 10.31 6.65
CA ILE A 708 -30.45 9.04 7.38
C ILE A 708 -31.75 9.08 8.19
N LEU A 709 -32.05 10.21 8.84
CA LEU A 709 -33.31 10.38 9.56
C LEU A 709 -34.54 10.28 8.64
N GLU A 710 -34.49 10.91 7.47
CA GLU A 710 -35.57 10.83 6.49
C GLU A 710 -35.74 9.39 5.96
N TRP A 711 -34.64 8.71 5.64
CA TRP A 711 -34.67 7.32 5.19
C TRP A 711 -35.19 6.38 6.27
N THR A 712 -34.75 6.54 7.51
CA THR A 712 -35.25 5.79 8.67
C THR A 712 -36.76 5.96 8.81
N GLY A 713 -37.26 7.20 8.68
CA GLY A 713 -38.69 7.50 8.70
C GLY A 713 -39.45 6.76 7.60
N ARG A 714 -38.98 6.86 6.35
CA ARG A 714 -39.61 6.22 5.17
C ARG A 714 -39.62 4.71 5.24
N VAL A 715 -38.48 4.11 5.61
CA VAL A 715 -38.33 2.65 5.72
C VAL A 715 -39.27 2.11 6.82
N PHE A 716 -39.39 2.83 7.94
CA PHE A 716 -40.34 2.48 8.99
C PHE A 716 -41.80 2.60 8.52
N ASP A 717 -42.16 3.65 7.76
CA ASP A 717 -43.55 3.84 7.29
C ASP A 717 -44.01 2.78 6.29
N LEU A 718 -43.08 2.10 5.63
CA LEU A 718 -43.35 1.00 4.69
C LEU A 718 -43.43 -0.38 5.39
N GLU A 719 -43.19 -0.46 6.70
CA GLU A 719 -43.12 -1.72 7.44
C GLU A 719 -44.51 -2.30 7.73
N GLU A 720 -44.72 -3.56 7.35
CA GLU A 720 -45.97 -4.29 7.60
C GLU A 720 -45.94 -5.12 8.90
N TRP A 721 -44.74 -5.30 9.49
CA TRP A 721 -44.45 -6.11 10.69
C TRP A 721 -44.57 -7.62 10.49
N GLU A 722 -44.18 -8.09 9.30
CA GLU A 722 -44.05 -9.51 8.99
C GLU A 722 -42.59 -9.96 9.18
N PRO A 723 -42.34 -11.22 9.58
CA PRO A 723 -40.97 -11.72 9.76
C PRO A 723 -40.23 -11.77 8.41
N LEU A 724 -38.98 -11.32 8.40
CA LEU A 724 -38.11 -11.34 7.20
C LEU A 724 -37.97 -12.75 6.60
N SER A 725 -37.86 -13.79 7.44
CA SER A 725 -37.92 -15.20 7.03
C SER A 725 -38.25 -16.11 8.22
N SER A 726 -38.41 -17.42 7.97
CA SER A 726 -38.62 -18.41 9.04
C SER A 726 -37.45 -18.52 10.01
N GLN A 727 -36.24 -18.17 9.58
CA GLN A 727 -35.02 -18.16 10.41
C GLN A 727 -34.75 -16.77 11.02
N GLN A 728 -35.13 -15.70 10.32
CA GLN A 728 -34.93 -14.31 10.73
C GLN A 728 -36.28 -13.68 11.05
N ARG A 729 -36.67 -13.76 12.32
CA ARG A 729 -38.01 -13.39 12.81
C ARG A 729 -38.14 -11.90 13.16
N MET A 730 -37.24 -11.05 12.65
CA MET A 730 -37.25 -9.59 12.85
C MET A 730 -37.82 -8.87 11.62
N ALA A 731 -38.15 -7.59 11.80
CA ALA A 731 -38.66 -6.71 10.76
C ALA A 731 -37.60 -6.40 9.69
N THR A 732 -38.03 -6.14 8.46
CA THR A 732 -37.14 -5.82 7.35
C THR A 732 -36.53 -4.41 7.48
N SER A 733 -37.33 -3.47 7.99
CA SER A 733 -36.97 -2.07 8.17
C SER A 733 -35.72 -1.85 9.02
N ILE A 734 -35.57 -2.58 10.13
CA ILE A 734 -34.41 -2.39 11.01
C ILE A 734 -33.11 -2.86 10.36
N VAL A 735 -33.14 -3.92 9.54
CA VAL A 735 -31.96 -4.43 8.84
C VAL A 735 -31.46 -3.39 7.86
N GLU A 736 -32.38 -2.73 7.14
CA GLU A 736 -32.05 -1.66 6.20
C GLU A 736 -31.52 -0.41 6.92
N VAL A 737 -32.07 -0.05 8.10
CA VAL A 737 -31.54 1.06 8.92
C VAL A 737 -30.10 0.79 9.35
N PHE A 738 -29.79 -0.40 9.86
CA PHE A 738 -28.40 -0.76 10.20
C PHE A 738 -27.49 -0.76 8.97
N ARG A 739 -27.96 -1.26 7.82
CA ARG A 739 -27.21 -1.22 6.55
C ARG A 739 -26.84 0.21 6.16
N ILE A 740 -27.78 1.15 6.26
CA ILE A 740 -27.54 2.58 5.96
C ILE A 740 -26.54 3.19 6.96
N ILE A 741 -26.66 2.85 8.26
CA ILE A 741 -25.72 3.30 9.29
C ILE A 741 -24.32 2.77 9.02
N GLU A 742 -24.17 1.47 8.76
CA GLU A 742 -22.90 0.83 8.42
C GLU A 742 -22.26 1.44 7.17
N GLU A 743 -23.05 1.64 6.10
CA GLU A 743 -22.58 2.31 4.88
C GLU A 743 -22.10 3.75 5.16
N THR A 744 -22.77 4.47 6.07
CA THR A 744 -22.36 5.83 6.48
C THR A 744 -21.07 5.81 7.28
N VAL A 745 -20.91 4.84 8.19
CA VAL A 745 -19.67 4.62 8.94
C VAL A 745 -18.52 4.33 7.97
N ASP A 746 -18.72 3.41 7.03
CA ASP A 746 -17.72 3.07 6.02
C ASP A 746 -17.33 4.28 5.16
N GLN A 747 -18.30 5.09 4.73
CA GLN A 747 -18.04 6.33 3.99
C GLN A 747 -17.26 7.35 4.82
N PHE A 748 -17.57 7.49 6.11
CA PHE A 748 -16.89 8.42 7.01
C PHE A 748 -15.42 8.03 7.19
N PHE A 749 -15.13 6.78 7.52
CA PHE A 749 -13.76 6.27 7.66
C PHE A 749 -13.02 6.18 6.31
N GLY A 750 -13.74 5.96 5.20
CA GLY A 750 -13.21 5.95 3.85
C GLY A 750 -12.76 7.31 3.31
N LEU A 751 -13.02 8.41 4.02
CA LEU A 751 -12.51 9.73 3.64
C LEU A 751 -10.98 9.81 3.72
N ASN A 752 -10.32 8.95 4.53
CA ASN A 752 -8.86 8.95 4.72
C ASN A 752 -8.29 10.32 5.12
N LEU A 753 -9.04 11.08 5.92
CA LEU A 753 -8.64 12.37 6.47
C LEU A 753 -8.37 12.23 7.96
N SER A 754 -7.52 13.10 8.50
CA SER A 754 -7.32 13.21 9.95
C SER A 754 -8.61 13.67 10.62
N MET A 755 -9.12 12.84 11.53
CA MET A 755 -10.37 13.08 12.24
C MET A 755 -10.08 13.31 13.72
N ASP A 756 -10.82 14.26 14.31
CA ASP A 756 -10.77 14.56 15.73
C ASP A 756 -12.01 14.05 16.46
N ILE A 757 -11.99 14.18 17.79
CA ILE A 757 -13.07 13.73 18.67
C ILE A 757 -14.44 14.38 18.34
N THR A 758 -14.45 15.59 17.77
CA THR A 758 -15.70 16.29 17.43
C THR A 758 -16.39 15.63 16.24
N HIS A 759 -15.62 15.14 15.26
CA HIS A 759 -16.17 14.38 14.13
C HIS A 759 -16.72 13.02 14.59
N LEU A 760 -16.01 12.33 15.49
CA LEU A 760 -16.49 11.08 16.08
C LEU A 760 -17.79 11.30 16.88
N GLN A 761 -17.84 12.34 17.71
CA GLN A 761 -19.03 12.70 18.46
C GLN A 761 -20.21 12.98 17.51
N ALA A 762 -19.97 13.68 16.41
CA ALA A 762 -21.01 13.98 15.42
C ALA A 762 -21.50 12.69 14.71
N LEU A 763 -20.62 11.75 14.35
CA LEU A 763 -21.01 10.43 13.82
C LEU A 763 -21.85 9.63 14.83
N LEU A 764 -21.39 9.53 16.08
CA LEU A 764 -22.12 8.83 17.13
C LEU A 764 -23.49 9.47 17.38
N SER A 765 -23.57 10.80 17.27
CA SER A 765 -24.83 11.53 17.34
C SER A 765 -25.81 11.14 16.23
N ILE A 766 -25.34 10.94 14.97
CA ILE A 766 -26.20 10.45 13.88
C ILE A 766 -26.76 9.07 14.21
N ILE A 767 -25.91 8.17 14.67
CA ILE A 767 -26.30 6.80 15.02
C ILE A 767 -27.33 6.82 16.15
N PHE A 768 -27.11 7.65 17.17
CA PHE A 768 -28.05 7.85 18.26
C PHE A 768 -29.40 8.34 17.74
N HIS A 769 -29.45 9.47 17.02
CA HIS A 769 -30.71 10.05 16.59
C HIS A 769 -31.49 9.15 15.61
N SER A 770 -30.79 8.42 14.74
CA SER A 770 -31.44 7.48 13.81
C SER A 770 -32.11 6.30 14.53
N LEU A 771 -31.40 5.64 15.44
CA LEU A 771 -31.94 4.52 16.20
C LEU A 771 -32.97 4.96 17.24
N ASP A 772 -32.76 6.09 17.91
CA ASP A 772 -33.72 6.65 18.88
C ASP A 772 -35.04 7.06 18.19
N ALA A 773 -34.96 7.71 17.02
CA ALA A 773 -36.15 8.02 16.23
C ALA A 773 -36.94 6.76 15.83
N TYR A 774 -36.24 5.69 15.45
CA TYR A 774 -36.86 4.40 15.15
C TYR A 774 -37.58 3.80 16.39
N LEU A 775 -36.89 3.78 17.54
CA LEU A 775 -37.42 3.24 18.80
C LEU A 775 -38.63 4.04 19.31
N LEU A 776 -38.55 5.38 19.29
CA LEU A 776 -39.65 6.26 19.67
C LEU A 776 -40.88 6.05 18.78
N LYS A 777 -40.69 5.93 17.47
CA LYS A 777 -41.79 5.69 16.53
C LYS A 777 -42.44 4.32 16.75
N LEU A 778 -41.64 3.29 17.05
CA LEU A 778 -42.12 1.96 17.42
C LEU A 778 -43.01 2.00 18.68
N LEU A 779 -42.57 2.70 19.73
CA LEU A 779 -43.35 2.86 20.96
C LEU A 779 -44.63 3.67 20.78
N ASN A 780 -44.59 4.73 19.98
CA ASN A 780 -45.74 5.59 19.72
C ASN A 780 -46.89 4.88 18.97
N GLN A 781 -46.64 3.70 18.38
CA GLN A 781 -47.67 2.86 17.78
C GLN A 781 -48.43 1.97 18.78
N LEU A 782 -48.05 1.98 20.08
CA LEU A 782 -48.78 1.23 21.12
C LEU A 782 -49.98 2.03 21.64
N VAL A 783 -51.06 1.32 21.93
CA VAL A 783 -52.27 1.89 22.56
C VAL A 783 -52.13 1.84 24.09
N ASP A 784 -52.74 2.79 24.80
CA ASP A 784 -52.79 2.74 26.26
C ASP A 784 -53.46 1.43 26.73
N LYS A 785 -52.79 0.71 27.65
CA LYS A 785 -53.21 -0.58 28.21
C LYS A 785 -54.62 -0.53 28.82
N ASN A 786 -55.05 0.65 29.29
CA ASN A 786 -56.40 0.88 29.82
C ASN A 786 -57.53 0.58 28.82
N HIS A 787 -57.26 0.67 27.51
CA HIS A 787 -58.25 0.34 26.47
C HIS A 787 -58.47 -1.16 26.27
N LEU A 788 -57.57 -2.01 26.76
CA LEU A 788 -57.70 -3.48 26.68
C LEU A 788 -58.65 -4.03 27.74
N TYR A 789 -58.70 -3.39 28.91
CA TYR A 789 -59.45 -3.89 30.07
C TYR A 789 -60.96 -3.75 29.88
N PRO A 790 -61.74 -4.78 30.24
CA PRO A 790 -63.20 -4.68 30.28
C PRO A 790 -63.66 -3.69 31.36
N LEU A 791 -64.78 -3.01 31.11
CA LEU A 791 -65.38 -2.12 32.10
C LEU A 791 -65.88 -2.91 33.31
N ALA A 792 -65.62 -2.39 34.51
CA ALA A 792 -66.11 -3.00 35.74
C ALA A 792 -67.65 -3.07 35.73
N PRO A 793 -68.25 -4.27 35.92
CA PRO A 793 -69.69 -4.42 35.95
C PRO A 793 -70.30 -3.74 37.19
N PRO A 794 -71.62 -3.46 37.19
CA PRO A 794 -72.28 -2.85 38.33
C PRO A 794 -72.19 -3.76 39.57
N LEU A 795 -71.91 -3.16 40.73
CA LEU A 795 -71.90 -3.88 42.00
C LEU A 795 -73.33 -4.34 42.35
N THR A 796 -73.51 -5.64 42.56
CA THR A 796 -74.77 -6.26 42.93
C THR A 796 -74.60 -7.08 44.20
N ARG A 797 -75.70 -7.32 44.92
CA ARG A 797 -75.71 -8.24 46.07
C ARG A 797 -76.29 -9.59 45.65
N TYR A 798 -75.80 -10.67 46.26
CA TYR A 798 -76.37 -12.00 46.07
C TYR A 798 -77.84 -12.08 46.51
N GLU A 799 -78.73 -12.66 45.69
CA GLU A 799 -80.11 -12.94 46.09
C GLU A 799 -80.55 -14.31 45.54
N GLU A 800 -80.91 -15.21 46.44
CA GLU A 800 -81.40 -16.54 46.10
C GLU A 800 -82.88 -16.45 45.66
N THR A 801 -83.13 -16.38 44.36
CA THR A 801 -84.49 -16.28 43.82
C THR A 801 -85.05 -17.66 43.47
N VAL A 802 -86.18 -18.01 44.07
CA VAL A 802 -86.93 -19.27 43.80
C VAL A 802 -88.03 -19.05 42.73
N ILE A 803 -88.23 -17.80 42.26
CA ILE A 803 -89.24 -17.42 41.26
C ILE A 803 -88.61 -16.54 40.18
N PRO A 804 -88.82 -16.80 38.87
CA PRO A 804 -88.22 -16.01 37.79
C PRO A 804 -88.86 -14.62 37.67
N ILE A 805 -88.04 -13.56 37.67
CA ILE A 805 -88.48 -12.17 37.44
C ILE A 805 -88.41 -11.86 35.93
N MET A 806 -89.52 -11.38 35.33
CA MET A 806 -89.70 -11.16 33.88
C MET A 806 -89.08 -9.87 33.30
N LYS A 807 -88.36 -9.05 34.08
CA LYS A 807 -87.72 -7.82 33.59
C LYS A 807 -86.29 -7.71 34.12
N LYS A 808 -85.36 -8.37 33.45
CA LYS A 808 -83.94 -8.28 33.73
C LYS A 808 -83.31 -7.15 32.91
N LYS A 809 -82.37 -6.40 33.51
CA LYS A 809 -81.60 -5.35 32.82
C LYS A 809 -80.44 -5.97 32.03
N VAL A 810 -80.29 -5.58 30.77
CA VAL A 810 -79.15 -5.97 29.92
C VAL A 810 -77.92 -5.16 30.33
N LEU A 811 -76.76 -5.81 30.40
CA LEU A 811 -75.49 -5.16 30.67
C LEU A 811 -75.01 -4.41 29.41
N GLU A 812 -75.01 -3.07 29.43
CA GLU A 812 -74.49 -2.27 28.31
C GLU A 812 -72.96 -2.40 28.23
N HIS A 813 -72.45 -2.90 27.10
CA HIS A 813 -71.03 -2.87 26.76
C HIS A 813 -70.71 -1.54 26.05
N LYS A 814 -69.67 -0.83 26.50
CA LYS A 814 -69.24 0.42 25.86
C LYS A 814 -68.54 0.08 24.54
N LEU A 815 -69.08 0.56 23.42
CA LEU A 815 -68.38 0.55 22.13
C LEU A 815 -67.10 1.40 22.24
N LEU A 816 -65.95 0.79 21.95
CA LEU A 816 -64.68 1.49 21.76
C LEU A 816 -64.82 2.49 20.59
N GLU A 817 -64.08 3.59 20.61
CA GLU A 817 -64.00 4.48 19.45
C GLU A 817 -63.42 3.70 18.25
N ASP A 818 -64.08 3.76 17.09
CA ASP A 818 -63.72 2.97 15.89
C ASP A 818 -62.22 3.06 15.53
N GLY A 819 -61.59 4.23 15.74
CA GLY A 819 -60.16 4.43 15.48
C GLY A 819 -59.22 3.61 16.37
N VAL A 820 -59.53 3.47 17.68
CA VAL A 820 -58.71 2.69 18.61
C VAL A 820 -58.91 1.19 18.39
N SER A 821 -60.15 0.78 18.05
CA SER A 821 -60.45 -0.62 17.74
C SER A 821 -59.71 -1.09 16.48
N ASN A 822 -59.58 -0.24 15.45
CA ASN A 822 -58.84 -0.60 14.23
C ASN A 822 -57.34 -0.80 14.52
N ILE A 823 -56.72 0.08 15.31
CA ILE A 823 -55.32 -0.06 15.72
C ILE A 823 -55.11 -1.35 16.55
N LEU A 824 -56.02 -1.67 17.48
CA LEU A 824 -55.95 -2.90 18.28
C LEU A 824 -56.13 -4.18 17.44
N ASN A 825 -56.93 -4.12 16.37
CA ASN A 825 -57.09 -5.21 15.41
C ASN A 825 -55.85 -5.39 14.53
N GLU A 826 -55.13 -4.31 14.21
CA GLU A 826 -53.85 -4.36 13.49
C GLU A 826 -52.69 -4.84 14.38
N LEU A 827 -52.69 -4.53 15.68
CA LEU A 827 -51.69 -4.98 16.66
C LEU A 827 -51.93 -6.44 17.10
N THR A 828 -51.78 -7.37 16.17
CA THR A 828 -51.86 -8.81 16.46
C THR A 828 -50.67 -9.30 17.27
N VAL A 829 -50.84 -10.42 17.99
CA VAL A 829 -49.77 -11.07 18.76
C VAL A 829 -48.54 -11.37 17.90
N SER A 830 -48.73 -11.86 16.67
CA SER A 830 -47.64 -12.12 15.72
C SER A 830 -46.80 -10.86 15.44
N LYS A 831 -47.45 -9.71 15.18
CA LYS A 831 -46.76 -8.44 14.92
C LYS A 831 -46.04 -7.90 16.16
N LEU A 832 -46.60 -8.12 17.35
CA LEU A 832 -45.92 -7.80 18.62
C LEU A 832 -44.68 -8.67 18.83
N CYS A 833 -44.73 -9.97 18.48
CA CYS A 833 -43.57 -10.87 18.49
C CYS A 833 -42.46 -10.38 17.54
N VAL A 834 -42.80 -9.99 16.31
CA VAL A 834 -41.82 -9.43 15.34
C VAL A 834 -41.18 -8.13 15.88
N ARG A 835 -41.95 -7.26 16.54
CA ARG A 835 -41.44 -6.05 17.20
C ARG A 835 -40.47 -6.38 18.33
N LEU A 836 -40.79 -7.35 19.17
CA LEU A 836 -39.92 -7.81 20.26
C LEU A 836 -38.61 -8.38 19.72
N ASN A 837 -38.67 -9.22 18.68
CA ASN A 837 -37.48 -9.75 18.01
C ASN A 837 -36.65 -8.65 17.37
N THR A 838 -37.29 -7.63 16.80
CA THR A 838 -36.63 -6.45 16.23
C THR A 838 -35.85 -5.67 17.29
N LEU A 839 -36.44 -5.46 18.47
CA LEU A 839 -35.74 -4.81 19.59
C LEU A 839 -34.56 -5.65 20.10
N LYS A 840 -34.71 -6.98 20.15
CA LYS A 840 -33.61 -7.88 20.51
C LYS A 840 -32.47 -7.83 19.48
N TYR A 841 -32.82 -7.78 18.20
CA TYR A 841 -31.86 -7.61 17.12
C TYR A 841 -31.09 -6.29 17.25
N ILE A 842 -31.77 -5.19 17.58
CA ILE A 842 -31.14 -3.88 17.86
C ILE A 842 -30.11 -4.01 18.97
N GLN A 843 -30.46 -4.62 20.12
CA GLN A 843 -29.53 -4.82 21.23
C GLN A 843 -28.27 -5.58 20.82
N LYS A 844 -28.41 -6.61 19.98
CA LYS A 844 -27.28 -7.40 19.48
C LYS A 844 -26.41 -6.61 18.50
N GLN A 845 -27.03 -5.94 17.52
CA GLN A 845 -26.29 -5.24 16.47
C GLN A 845 -25.60 -3.97 16.96
N ILE A 846 -26.12 -3.31 17.99
CA ILE A 846 -25.43 -2.20 18.64
C ILE A 846 -24.04 -2.61 19.13
N GLY A 847 -23.90 -3.80 19.72
CA GLY A 847 -22.58 -4.29 20.18
C GLY A 847 -21.60 -4.51 19.03
N VAL A 848 -22.07 -5.09 17.92
CA VAL A 848 -21.27 -5.33 16.71
C VAL A 848 -20.83 -3.99 16.08
N LEU A 849 -21.75 -3.04 15.99
CA LEU A 849 -21.50 -1.71 15.45
C LEU A 849 -20.50 -0.93 16.31
N GLU A 850 -20.67 -0.94 17.63
CA GLU A 850 -19.74 -0.32 18.59
C GLU A 850 -18.31 -0.88 18.40
N ASP A 851 -18.16 -2.20 18.40
CA ASP A 851 -16.87 -2.87 18.21
C ASP A 851 -16.24 -2.53 16.85
N GLY A 852 -17.06 -2.44 15.79
CA GLY A 852 -16.63 -2.07 14.45
C GLY A 852 -16.05 -0.65 14.39
N ILE A 853 -16.79 0.33 14.92
CA ILE A 853 -16.37 1.74 14.93
C ILE A 853 -15.10 1.92 15.80
N ARG A 854 -15.02 1.25 16.96
CA ARG A 854 -13.83 1.31 17.83
C ARG A 854 -12.58 0.80 17.11
N LYS A 855 -12.68 -0.31 16.36
CA LYS A 855 -11.56 -0.86 15.57
C LYS A 855 -11.11 0.11 14.47
N LEU A 856 -12.05 0.69 13.74
CA LEU A 856 -11.74 1.66 12.68
C LEU A 856 -11.12 2.95 13.24
N TRP A 857 -11.61 3.44 14.37
CA TRP A 857 -11.06 4.61 15.06
C TRP A 857 -9.61 4.40 15.53
N ALA A 858 -9.28 3.20 16.01
CA ALA A 858 -7.93 2.86 16.44
C ALA A 858 -6.90 2.86 15.29
N LEU A 859 -7.32 2.60 14.05
CA LEU A 859 -6.45 2.58 12.88
C LEU A 859 -6.08 3.98 12.35
N ILE A 860 -6.97 4.97 12.54
CA ILE A 860 -6.77 6.35 12.07
C ILE A 860 -5.92 7.17 13.05
N ARG A 861 -5.94 6.82 14.34
CA ARG A 861 -5.18 7.57 15.33
C ARG A 861 -3.68 7.38 15.08
N PRO A 862 -2.90 8.46 14.86
CA PRO A 862 -1.46 8.37 14.94
C PRO A 862 -1.12 7.81 16.32
N SER A 863 -0.27 6.79 16.39
CA SER A 863 0.38 6.43 17.65
C SER A 863 1.20 7.65 18.06
N ALA A 864 0.55 8.57 18.78
CA ALA A 864 1.22 9.61 19.51
C ALA A 864 2.07 8.86 20.53
N LYS A 865 3.33 8.65 20.19
CA LYS A 865 4.39 8.50 21.18
C LYS A 865 4.46 9.86 21.88
N GLU A 866 3.51 10.10 22.78
CA GLU A 866 3.67 11.10 23.82
C GLU A 866 4.85 10.62 24.65
N GLU A 867 6.00 11.29 24.50
CA GLU A 867 7.03 11.21 25.52
C GLU A 867 6.38 11.62 26.85
N PRO A 868 6.53 10.83 27.92
CA PRO A 868 5.94 11.15 29.20
C PRO A 868 6.71 12.32 29.82
N LEU A 869 6.23 13.54 29.60
CA LEU A 869 6.59 14.69 30.43
C LEU A 869 5.74 14.63 31.69
N GLU A 870 6.32 14.04 32.73
CA GLU A 870 5.85 14.16 34.11
C GLU A 870 5.75 15.65 34.48
N THR A 871 4.52 16.16 34.66
CA THR A 871 4.04 16.98 35.80
C THR A 871 2.88 17.87 35.38
N SER A 872 1.68 17.56 35.88
CA SER A 872 0.73 18.52 36.47
C SER A 872 -0.60 17.80 36.73
N GLU A 873 -0.88 17.54 38.01
CA GLU A 873 -2.19 17.12 38.50
C GLU A 873 -3.20 18.25 38.31
N ASN A 874 -3.87 18.26 37.16
CA ASN A 874 -5.16 18.90 36.92
C ASN A 874 -5.78 18.19 35.71
N SER A 875 -6.48 17.09 36.00
CA SER A 875 -6.96 16.08 35.06
C SER A 875 -8.04 16.65 34.12
N LEU A 876 -7.62 17.19 32.98
CA LEU A 876 -8.38 17.05 31.74
C LEU A 876 -8.37 15.54 31.42
N PRO A 877 -9.52 14.88 31.16
CA PRO A 877 -9.52 13.46 30.85
C PRO A 877 -8.57 13.21 29.67
N SER A 878 -7.77 12.16 29.76
CA SER A 878 -6.95 11.73 28.64
C SER A 878 -7.84 11.58 27.41
N CYS A 879 -7.33 11.92 26.22
CA CYS A 879 -8.11 11.80 24.97
C CYS A 879 -8.71 10.39 24.79
N GLY A 880 -8.13 9.35 25.41
CA GLY A 880 -8.74 8.01 25.47
C GLY A 880 -10.00 7.92 26.35
N GLU A 881 -9.98 8.49 27.56
CA GLU A 881 -11.08 8.43 28.52
C GLU A 881 -12.32 9.17 28.00
N ALA A 882 -12.13 10.34 27.36
CA ALA A 882 -13.23 11.10 26.77
C ALA A 882 -13.89 10.36 25.60
N VAL A 883 -13.12 9.61 24.80
CA VAL A 883 -13.66 8.78 23.72
C VAL A 883 -14.47 7.63 24.30
N ASP A 884 -13.95 6.94 25.32
CA ASP A 884 -14.67 5.83 25.95
C ASP A 884 -15.99 6.29 26.59
N GLU A 885 -15.99 7.45 27.25
CA GLU A 885 -17.22 8.05 27.80
C GLU A 885 -18.27 8.35 26.71
N LEU A 886 -17.85 8.83 25.53
CA LEU A 886 -18.76 9.10 24.40
C LEU A 886 -19.46 7.83 23.88
N PHE A 887 -18.68 6.75 23.69
CA PHE A 887 -19.23 5.46 23.26
C PHE A 887 -20.19 4.89 24.30
N VAL A 888 -19.76 4.86 25.57
CA VAL A 888 -20.55 4.37 26.70
C VAL A 888 -21.86 5.13 26.79
N THR A 889 -21.83 6.47 26.75
CA THR A 889 -23.02 7.32 26.85
C THR A 889 -23.99 7.07 25.69
N THR A 890 -23.49 7.00 24.46
CA THR A 890 -24.32 6.86 23.26
C THR A 890 -24.98 5.49 23.19
N PHE A 891 -24.18 4.41 23.26
CA PHE A 891 -24.69 3.06 23.03
C PHE A 891 -25.44 2.50 24.24
N ASN A 892 -25.09 2.88 25.48
CA ASN A 892 -25.88 2.49 26.65
C ASN A 892 -27.26 3.15 26.62
N SER A 893 -27.36 4.42 26.24
CA SER A 893 -28.65 5.10 26.11
C SER A 893 -29.61 4.35 25.16
N ILE A 894 -29.13 3.96 23.98
CA ILE A 894 -29.95 3.19 23.02
C ILE A 894 -30.31 1.80 23.57
N ARG A 895 -29.38 1.13 24.25
CA ARG A 895 -29.62 -0.19 24.86
C ARG A 895 -30.66 -0.11 25.98
N ASP A 896 -30.61 0.93 26.79
CA ASP A 896 -31.57 1.19 27.86
C ASP A 896 -32.96 1.48 27.29
N THR A 897 -33.06 2.34 26.26
CA THR A 897 -34.32 2.61 25.55
C THR A 897 -34.90 1.35 24.89
N ALA A 898 -34.07 0.51 24.27
CA ALA A 898 -34.52 -0.76 23.70
C ALA A 898 -35.02 -1.73 24.78
N THR A 899 -34.34 -1.80 25.93
CA THR A 899 -34.74 -2.66 27.07
C THR A 899 -36.07 -2.20 27.67
N ASP A 900 -36.24 -0.90 27.89
CA ASP A 900 -37.51 -0.32 28.35
C ASP A 900 -38.64 -0.58 27.33
N SER A 901 -38.33 -0.49 26.03
CA SER A 901 -39.29 -0.79 24.97
C SER A 901 -39.72 -2.27 24.95
N ILE A 902 -38.78 -3.20 25.16
CA ILE A 902 -39.06 -4.62 25.28
C ILE A 902 -40.03 -4.85 26.44
N ASN A 903 -39.75 -4.29 27.61
CA ASN A 903 -40.60 -4.46 28.79
C ASN A 903 -42.03 -3.93 28.56
N LYS A 904 -42.16 -2.73 27.98
CA LYS A 904 -43.47 -2.12 27.67
C LYS A 904 -44.28 -2.95 26.68
N ILE A 905 -43.65 -3.46 25.62
CA ILE A 905 -44.33 -4.29 24.62
C ILE A 905 -44.67 -5.66 25.20
N CYS A 906 -43.79 -6.27 26.00
CA CYS A 906 -44.09 -7.51 26.71
C CYS A 906 -45.31 -7.34 27.62
N ASP A 907 -45.32 -6.30 28.47
CA ASP A 907 -46.44 -5.98 29.38
C ASP A 907 -47.76 -5.72 28.64
N PHE A 908 -47.70 -5.05 27.48
CA PHE A 908 -48.85 -4.87 26.60
C PHE A 908 -49.30 -6.19 25.98
N THR A 909 -48.37 -7.05 25.56
CA THR A 909 -48.64 -8.35 24.93
C THR A 909 -49.38 -9.27 25.90
N GLY A 910 -48.94 -9.38 27.15
CA GLY A 910 -49.64 -10.17 28.17
C GLY A 910 -51.08 -9.70 28.39
N ALA A 911 -51.28 -8.38 28.52
CA ALA A 911 -52.61 -7.80 28.67
C ALA A 911 -53.49 -7.99 27.42
N ARG A 912 -52.91 -7.86 26.22
CA ARG A 912 -53.57 -8.05 24.92
C ARG A 912 -54.05 -9.48 24.76
N VAL A 913 -53.23 -10.47 25.12
CA VAL A 913 -53.60 -11.88 25.10
C VAL A 913 -54.78 -12.14 26.05
N MET A 914 -54.67 -11.75 27.33
CA MET A 914 -55.66 -12.15 28.33
C MET A 914 -56.97 -11.36 28.29
N PHE A 915 -56.92 -10.05 28.00
CA PHE A 915 -58.10 -9.18 28.07
C PHE A 915 -58.72 -8.83 26.70
N TRP A 916 -58.06 -9.18 25.60
CA TRP A 916 -58.60 -9.01 24.25
C TRP A 916 -58.76 -10.33 23.49
N ASP A 917 -57.68 -11.10 23.28
CA ASP A 917 -57.75 -12.33 22.48
C ASP A 917 -58.52 -13.44 23.20
N LEU A 918 -58.24 -13.65 24.49
CA LEU A 918 -58.90 -14.65 25.34
C LEU A 918 -60.03 -14.05 26.19
N ARG A 919 -60.55 -12.87 25.83
CA ARG A 919 -61.59 -12.16 26.61
C ARG A 919 -62.80 -13.05 26.89
N ASP A 920 -63.36 -13.62 25.83
CA ASP A 920 -64.57 -14.44 25.91
C ASP A 920 -64.29 -15.79 26.58
N ALA A 921 -63.09 -16.32 26.34
CA ALA A 921 -62.65 -17.62 26.81
C ALA A 921 -62.18 -17.65 28.26
N PHE A 922 -61.70 -16.54 28.83
CA PHE A 922 -61.19 -16.47 30.19
C PHE A 922 -61.95 -15.47 31.08
N PRO A 923 -61.75 -14.12 31.03
CA PRO A 923 -62.47 -13.20 31.92
C PRO A 923 -63.99 -13.25 31.86
N CYS A 924 -64.59 -13.64 30.73
CA CYS A 924 -66.05 -13.68 30.56
C CYS A 924 -66.69 -15.04 30.87
N SER A 925 -65.96 -16.15 30.74
CA SER A 925 -66.48 -17.52 30.91
C SER A 925 -66.20 -18.10 32.30
N LEU A 926 -65.03 -17.83 32.87
CA LEU A 926 -64.54 -18.48 34.09
C LEU A 926 -65.52 -18.26 35.24
N TYR A 927 -65.95 -19.34 35.91
CA TYR A 927 -66.93 -19.35 37.01
C TYR A 927 -68.30 -18.72 36.72
N ARG A 928 -68.64 -18.46 35.46
CA ARG A 928 -69.95 -17.89 35.11
C ARG A 928 -71.06 -18.89 35.42
N GLY A 929 -72.06 -18.49 36.20
CA GLY A 929 -73.18 -19.34 36.59
C GLY A 929 -72.88 -20.23 37.81
N ASN A 930 -71.86 -21.08 37.74
CA ASN A 930 -71.35 -21.84 38.90
C ASN A 930 -69.86 -22.22 38.71
N VAL A 931 -69.16 -22.52 39.80
CA VAL A 931 -67.73 -22.86 39.78
C VAL A 931 -67.49 -24.26 39.20
N GLU A 932 -68.31 -25.25 39.55
CA GLU A 932 -68.13 -26.66 39.14
C GLU A 932 -68.12 -26.87 37.61
N SER A 933 -68.90 -26.08 36.86
CA SER A 933 -69.06 -26.23 35.39
C SER A 933 -68.17 -25.31 34.56
N ALA A 934 -67.52 -24.32 35.16
CA ALA A 934 -66.73 -23.31 34.46
C ALA A 934 -65.34 -23.13 35.12
N ARG A 935 -64.58 -24.23 35.17
CA ARG A 935 -63.24 -24.35 35.76
C ARG A 935 -62.11 -24.03 34.78
N PHE A 936 -60.87 -23.98 35.28
CA PHE A 936 -59.67 -23.78 34.48
C PHE A 936 -59.42 -24.86 33.42
N ASP A 937 -59.92 -26.08 33.59
CA ASP A 937 -59.80 -27.19 32.61
C ASP A 937 -60.25 -26.79 31.19
N GLY A 938 -61.23 -25.88 31.08
CA GLY A 938 -61.74 -25.40 29.79
C GLY A 938 -60.91 -24.27 29.15
N VAL A 939 -60.03 -23.61 29.92
CA VAL A 939 -59.33 -22.39 29.47
C VAL A 939 -57.82 -22.59 29.31
N LEU A 940 -57.19 -23.43 30.14
CA LEU A 940 -55.75 -23.69 30.05
C LEU A 940 -55.29 -24.15 28.66
N PRO A 941 -56.01 -25.03 27.93
CA PRO A 941 -55.62 -25.40 26.56
C PRO A 941 -55.58 -24.21 25.57
N GLN A 942 -56.37 -23.17 25.82
CA GLN A 942 -56.38 -21.98 24.98
C GLN A 942 -55.18 -21.07 25.27
N ILE A 943 -54.81 -20.95 26.55
CA ILE A 943 -53.58 -20.26 26.96
C ILE A 943 -52.36 -21.00 26.40
N ASP A 944 -52.35 -22.33 26.46
CA ASP A 944 -51.30 -23.20 25.91
C ASP A 944 -51.11 -22.99 24.41
N THR A 945 -52.21 -23.02 23.64
CA THR A 945 -52.17 -22.78 22.19
C THR A 945 -51.57 -21.41 21.84
N VAL A 946 -51.86 -20.38 22.64
CA VAL A 946 -51.31 -19.03 22.43
C VAL A 946 -49.83 -18.99 22.82
N LEU A 947 -49.43 -19.62 23.93
CA LEU A 947 -48.02 -19.70 24.34
C LEU A 947 -47.19 -20.46 23.32
N ASP A 948 -47.68 -21.58 22.78
CA ASP A 948 -47.03 -22.34 21.71
C ASP A 948 -46.85 -21.50 20.45
N HIS A 949 -47.90 -20.77 20.05
CA HIS A 949 -47.84 -19.87 18.90
C HIS A 949 -46.80 -18.76 19.09
N ILE A 950 -46.78 -18.14 20.27
CA ILE A 950 -45.83 -17.07 20.61
C ILE A 950 -44.40 -17.61 20.66
N CYS A 951 -44.15 -18.73 21.34
CA CYS A 951 -42.84 -19.36 21.45
C CYS A 951 -42.28 -19.76 20.06
N GLY A 952 -43.15 -20.14 19.12
CA GLY A 952 -42.76 -20.39 17.73
C GLY A 952 -42.29 -19.13 16.97
N LEU A 953 -42.69 -17.93 17.42
CA LEU A 953 -42.42 -16.66 16.75
C LEU A 953 -41.33 -15.81 17.41
N ILE A 954 -41.14 -15.88 18.73
CA ILE A 954 -40.16 -15.03 19.44
C ILE A 954 -38.77 -15.66 19.51
N ASP A 955 -37.75 -14.83 19.79
CA ASP A 955 -36.40 -15.27 20.15
C ASP A 955 -36.41 -15.97 21.52
N ASP A 956 -35.62 -17.04 21.67
CA ASP A 956 -35.57 -17.87 22.88
C ASP A 956 -35.22 -17.06 24.14
N THR A 957 -34.42 -15.99 23.99
CA THR A 957 -34.03 -15.14 25.14
C THR A 957 -35.17 -14.26 25.67
N LEU A 958 -36.25 -14.10 24.90
CA LEU A 958 -37.44 -13.36 25.29
C LEU A 958 -38.56 -14.26 25.80
N ARG A 959 -38.44 -15.58 25.62
CA ARG A 959 -39.46 -16.57 25.97
C ARG A 959 -39.98 -16.40 27.39
N ASP A 960 -39.07 -16.42 28.35
CA ASP A 960 -39.43 -16.35 29.77
C ASP A 960 -40.02 -14.98 30.13
N LEU A 961 -39.58 -13.90 29.48
CA LEU A 961 -40.11 -12.56 29.72
C LEU A 961 -41.56 -12.41 29.23
N VAL A 962 -41.86 -12.93 28.05
CA VAL A 962 -43.21 -12.90 27.48
C VAL A 962 -44.13 -13.86 28.24
N ALA A 963 -43.67 -15.08 28.51
CA ALA A 963 -44.41 -16.06 29.30
C ALA A 963 -44.73 -15.51 30.71
N PHE A 964 -43.78 -14.82 31.34
CA PHE A 964 -44.01 -14.17 32.63
C PHE A 964 -45.04 -13.04 32.55
N SER A 965 -45.01 -12.24 31.48
CA SER A 965 -46.02 -11.19 31.28
C SER A 965 -47.43 -11.77 31.11
N ILE A 966 -47.57 -12.89 30.38
CA ILE A 966 -48.84 -13.61 30.23
C ILE A 966 -49.25 -14.23 31.58
N CYS A 967 -48.33 -14.84 32.32
CA CYS A 967 -48.57 -15.34 33.68
C CYS A 967 -49.13 -14.25 34.58
N ARG A 968 -48.47 -13.09 34.64
CA ARG A 968 -48.94 -11.92 35.40
C ARG A 968 -50.32 -11.48 34.93
N ALA A 969 -50.53 -11.31 33.62
CA ALA A 969 -51.82 -10.90 33.07
C ALA A 969 -52.93 -11.93 33.34
N SER A 970 -52.61 -13.22 33.40
CA SER A 970 -53.57 -14.28 33.71
C SER A 970 -54.00 -14.24 35.18
N LEU A 971 -53.07 -13.95 36.10
CA LEU A 971 -53.37 -13.74 37.52
C LEU A 971 -54.13 -12.42 37.74
N GLU A 972 -53.78 -11.35 37.02
CA GLU A 972 -54.56 -10.10 36.99
C GLU A 972 -56.00 -10.36 36.52
N ALA A 973 -56.16 -11.12 35.43
CA ALA A 973 -57.46 -11.48 34.90
C ALA A 973 -58.25 -12.40 35.85
N TYR A 974 -57.56 -13.32 36.54
CA TYR A 974 -58.17 -14.16 37.58
C TYR A 974 -58.71 -13.30 38.74
N VAL A 975 -57.89 -12.39 39.28
CA VAL A 975 -58.32 -11.43 40.32
C VAL A 975 -59.45 -10.53 39.81
N TRP A 976 -59.43 -10.15 38.53
CA TRP A 976 -60.52 -9.40 37.92
C TRP A 976 -61.82 -10.22 37.92
N VAL A 977 -61.79 -11.51 37.62
CA VAL A 977 -62.97 -12.40 37.71
C VAL A 977 -63.48 -12.51 39.15
N LEU A 978 -62.60 -12.56 40.15
CA LEU A 978 -62.99 -12.63 41.56
C LEU A 978 -63.66 -11.32 42.05
N LEU A 979 -63.12 -10.16 41.69
CA LEU A 979 -63.54 -8.86 42.25
C LEU A 979 -64.51 -8.06 41.35
N ASN A 980 -64.44 -8.28 40.04
CA ASN A 980 -65.20 -7.59 39.00
C ASN A 980 -65.97 -8.58 38.14
N GLY A 981 -66.33 -9.74 38.71
CA GLY A 981 -66.93 -10.85 37.98
C GLY A 981 -68.35 -10.64 37.45
N GLY A 982 -69.04 -9.60 37.91
CA GLY A 982 -70.42 -9.30 37.52
C GLY A 982 -71.49 -10.13 38.24
N PRO A 983 -72.78 -9.88 37.96
CA PRO A 983 -73.90 -10.43 38.73
C PRO A 983 -74.10 -11.95 38.58
N SER A 984 -73.52 -12.59 37.56
CA SER A 984 -73.60 -14.04 37.32
C SER A 984 -72.63 -14.88 38.16
N ARG A 985 -71.80 -14.27 39.00
CA ARG A 985 -70.78 -14.95 39.79
C ARG A 985 -71.02 -14.75 41.28
N SER A 986 -71.25 -15.85 41.99
CA SER A 986 -71.35 -15.87 43.45
C SER A 986 -70.75 -17.15 44.02
N PHE A 987 -69.92 -17.04 45.04
CA PHE A 987 -69.08 -18.12 45.57
C PHE A 987 -69.52 -18.54 46.98
N SER A 988 -69.76 -19.83 47.17
CA SER A 988 -69.99 -20.45 48.48
C SER A 988 -68.69 -20.98 49.09
N ASP A 989 -68.71 -21.32 50.38
CA ASP A 989 -67.51 -21.82 51.06
C ASP A 989 -67.01 -23.16 50.45
N SER A 990 -67.88 -23.98 49.84
CA SER A 990 -67.47 -25.19 49.11
C SER A 990 -66.78 -24.88 47.78
N ASP A 991 -67.18 -23.79 47.11
CA ASP A 991 -66.58 -23.39 45.84
C ASP A 991 -65.13 -22.94 46.02
N ILE A 992 -64.77 -22.39 47.20
CA ILE A 992 -63.42 -21.86 47.46
C ILE A 992 -62.35 -22.95 47.35
N THR A 993 -62.65 -24.18 47.82
CA THR A 993 -61.72 -25.30 47.69
C THR A 993 -61.41 -25.65 46.23
N LEU A 994 -62.42 -25.61 45.35
CA LEU A 994 -62.24 -25.81 43.91
C LEU A 994 -61.47 -24.66 43.26
N MET A 995 -61.66 -23.43 43.74
CA MET A 995 -60.95 -22.24 43.26
C MET A 995 -59.48 -22.20 43.71
N GLU A 996 -59.15 -22.76 44.88
CA GLU A 996 -57.78 -22.97 45.37
C GLU A 996 -57.05 -24.02 44.51
N ASP A 997 -57.72 -25.14 44.20
CA ASP A 997 -57.20 -26.15 43.27
C ASP A 997 -56.94 -25.56 41.88
N ASP A 998 -57.88 -24.75 41.38
CA ASP A 998 -57.78 -24.06 40.08
C ASP A 998 -56.61 -23.05 40.04
N LEU A 999 -56.38 -22.30 41.12
CA LEU A 999 -55.22 -21.41 41.22
C LEU A 999 -53.91 -22.20 41.24
N ASN A 1000 -53.85 -23.33 41.95
CA ASN A 1000 -52.69 -24.21 41.94
C ASN A 1000 -52.44 -24.81 40.55
N MET A 1001 -53.50 -25.18 39.83
CA MET A 1001 -53.40 -25.65 38.44
C MET A 1001 -52.81 -24.59 37.52
N LEU A 1002 -53.23 -23.32 37.65
CA LEU A 1002 -52.65 -22.20 36.90
C LEU A 1002 -51.16 -21.98 37.24
N LYS A 1003 -50.78 -22.09 38.52
CA LYS A 1003 -49.38 -21.96 38.95
C LYS A 1003 -48.52 -23.07 38.34
N GLU A 1004 -48.94 -24.33 38.49
CA GLU A 1004 -48.19 -25.49 37.95
C GLU A 1004 -48.13 -25.46 36.41
N PHE A 1005 -49.17 -24.96 35.74
CA PHE A 1005 -49.17 -24.75 34.28
C PHE A 1005 -48.02 -23.85 33.81
N PHE A 1006 -47.80 -22.70 34.46
CA PHE A 1006 -46.70 -21.80 34.08
C PHE A 1006 -45.32 -22.27 34.56
N ILE A 1007 -45.25 -23.11 35.61
CA ILE A 1007 -44.02 -23.74 36.07
C ILE A 1007 -43.59 -24.86 35.11
N ALA A 1008 -44.57 -25.58 34.54
CA ALA A 1008 -44.39 -26.65 33.55
C ALA A 1008 -43.29 -27.65 33.94
N ASP A 1009 -43.40 -28.24 35.14
CA ASP A 1009 -42.43 -29.20 35.71
C ASP A 1009 -40.96 -28.72 35.71
N GLY A 1010 -40.73 -27.39 35.68
CA GLY A 1010 -39.42 -26.77 35.67
C GLY A 1010 -38.88 -26.41 34.27
N GLU A 1011 -39.62 -26.69 33.21
CA GLU A 1011 -39.28 -26.27 31.83
C GLU A 1011 -39.80 -24.85 31.49
N GLY A 1012 -40.74 -24.35 32.30
CA GLY A 1012 -41.38 -23.03 32.17
C GLY A 1012 -40.73 -21.95 33.05
N LEU A 1013 -41.57 -21.19 33.77
CA LEU A 1013 -41.12 -20.07 34.62
C LEU A 1013 -40.59 -20.54 35.98
N PRO A 1014 -39.68 -19.78 36.63
CA PRO A 1014 -39.21 -20.10 37.97
C PRO A 1014 -40.36 -20.11 38.99
N ARG A 1015 -40.49 -21.21 39.76
CA ARG A 1015 -41.55 -21.37 40.79
C ARG A 1015 -41.61 -20.18 41.76
N SER A 1016 -40.47 -19.64 42.19
CA SER A 1016 -40.44 -18.48 43.09
C SER A 1016 -41.09 -17.23 42.50
N LEU A 1017 -40.98 -17.04 41.18
CA LEU A 1017 -41.52 -15.89 40.47
C LEU A 1017 -43.04 -16.03 40.28
N VAL A 1018 -43.50 -17.24 39.94
CA VAL A 1018 -44.94 -17.54 39.80
C VAL A 1018 -45.67 -17.42 41.14
N GLU A 1019 -45.11 -18.00 42.22
CA GLU A 1019 -45.69 -17.91 43.57
C GLU A 1019 -45.75 -16.45 44.07
N GLN A 1020 -44.73 -15.65 43.76
CA GLN A 1020 -44.71 -14.24 44.14
C GLN A 1020 -45.85 -13.45 43.48
N GLU A 1021 -46.08 -13.64 42.17
CA GLU A 1021 -47.17 -12.96 41.46
C GLU A 1021 -48.55 -13.50 41.89
N ALA A 1022 -48.66 -14.80 42.21
CA ALA A 1022 -49.91 -15.43 42.61
C ALA A 1022 -50.38 -15.04 44.02
N ASN A 1023 -49.46 -14.60 44.90
CA ASN A 1023 -49.73 -14.24 46.29
C ASN A 1023 -50.93 -13.29 46.46
N PHE A 1024 -51.12 -12.30 45.59
CA PHE A 1024 -52.28 -11.41 45.70
C PHE A 1024 -53.60 -12.14 45.44
N ALA A 1025 -53.65 -13.04 44.45
CA ALA A 1025 -54.82 -13.86 44.19
C ALA A 1025 -55.12 -14.82 45.36
N GLU A 1026 -54.09 -15.42 45.95
CA GLU A 1026 -54.22 -16.28 47.14
C GLU A 1026 -54.80 -15.49 48.33
N GLN A 1027 -54.32 -14.28 48.55
CA GLN A 1027 -54.84 -13.40 49.60
C GLN A 1027 -56.32 -13.04 49.36
N ILE A 1028 -56.72 -12.76 48.12
CA ILE A 1028 -58.13 -12.51 47.79
C ILE A 1028 -58.99 -13.76 48.04
N LEU A 1029 -58.54 -14.95 47.64
CA LEU A 1029 -59.24 -16.20 47.95
C LEU A 1029 -59.38 -16.42 49.45
N SER A 1030 -58.33 -16.14 50.23
CA SER A 1030 -58.38 -16.26 51.70
C SER A 1030 -59.48 -15.38 52.33
N LEU A 1031 -59.78 -14.21 51.75
CA LEU A 1031 -60.89 -13.36 52.21
C LEU A 1031 -62.25 -14.00 52.00
N TYR A 1032 -62.43 -14.79 50.94
CA TYR A 1032 -63.65 -15.56 50.73
C TYR A 1032 -63.79 -16.71 51.73
N SER A 1033 -62.70 -17.26 52.26
CA SER A 1033 -62.72 -18.30 53.31
C SER A 1033 -63.05 -17.76 54.70
N LEU A 1034 -63.00 -16.44 54.91
CA LEU A 1034 -63.36 -15.83 56.19
C LEU A 1034 -64.88 -15.84 56.42
N GLN A 1035 -65.26 -15.86 57.70
CA GLN A 1035 -66.64 -15.66 58.12
C GLN A 1035 -67.11 -14.25 57.69
N THR A 1036 -68.33 -14.16 57.15
CA THR A 1036 -68.88 -12.91 56.62
C THR A 1036 -68.80 -11.74 57.61
N GLY A 1037 -69.10 -11.99 58.90
CA GLY A 1037 -69.01 -10.98 59.95
C GLY A 1037 -67.61 -10.39 60.12
N THR A 1038 -66.56 -11.18 59.93
CA THR A 1038 -65.16 -10.72 60.00
C THR A 1038 -64.83 -9.80 58.83
N VAL A 1039 -65.24 -10.16 57.61
CA VAL A 1039 -65.02 -9.33 56.40
C VAL A 1039 -65.79 -8.02 56.51
N ILE A 1040 -67.02 -8.04 57.06
CA ILE A 1040 -67.80 -6.84 57.36
C ILE A 1040 -67.05 -5.95 58.38
N GLN A 1041 -66.51 -6.52 59.44
CA GLN A 1041 -65.75 -5.77 60.44
C GLN A 1041 -64.47 -5.15 59.85
N MET A 1042 -63.76 -5.88 58.98
CA MET A 1042 -62.60 -5.37 58.23
C MET A 1042 -63.02 -4.19 57.33
N LEU A 1043 -64.13 -4.32 56.59
CA LEU A 1043 -64.65 -3.25 55.73
C LEU A 1043 -65.04 -2.00 56.53
N MET A 1044 -65.63 -2.18 57.70
CA MET A 1044 -65.99 -1.10 58.61
C MET A 1044 -64.76 -0.36 59.12
N THR A 1045 -63.73 -1.09 59.58
CA THR A 1045 -62.45 -0.52 60.02
C THR A 1045 -61.74 0.24 58.88
N ALA A 1046 -61.69 -0.34 57.68
CA ALA A 1046 -61.10 0.31 56.50
C ALA A 1046 -61.87 1.58 56.09
N SER A 1047 -63.21 1.54 56.13
CA SER A 1047 -64.06 2.70 55.82
C SER A 1047 -63.92 3.83 56.85
N GLU A 1048 -63.66 3.48 58.11
CA GLU A 1048 -63.36 4.43 59.18
C GLU A 1048 -61.99 5.10 59.01
N GLN A 1049 -60.97 4.34 58.60
CA GLN A 1049 -59.63 4.86 58.28
C GLN A 1049 -59.67 5.85 57.10
N ILE A 1050 -60.44 5.54 56.05
CA ILE A 1050 -60.71 6.45 54.91
C ILE A 1050 -61.42 7.73 55.36
N SER A 1051 -62.31 7.63 56.35
CA SER A 1051 -63.08 8.77 56.87
C SER A 1051 -62.28 9.66 57.83
N LEU A 1052 -61.27 9.09 58.51
CA LEU A 1052 -60.32 9.80 59.38
C LEU A 1052 -59.17 10.48 58.61
N GLY A 1053 -59.06 10.24 57.30
CA GLY A 1053 -58.05 10.87 56.45
C GLY A 1053 -56.62 10.36 56.65
N LEU A 1054 -56.45 9.22 57.33
CA LEU A 1054 -55.14 8.64 57.64
C LEU A 1054 -54.47 8.00 56.41
N ASP A 1055 -55.23 7.69 55.35
CA ASP A 1055 -54.74 7.10 54.09
C ASP A 1055 -54.04 8.10 53.14
N SER A 1056 -54.04 9.40 53.45
CA SER A 1056 -53.51 10.43 52.54
C SER A 1056 -51.99 10.60 52.60
N LEU A 1057 -51.30 9.99 53.56
CA LEU A 1057 -49.85 10.19 53.74
C LEU A 1057 -48.96 9.22 52.93
N ASN A 1058 -49.54 8.17 52.32
CA ASN A 1058 -48.79 7.11 51.63
C ASN A 1058 -49.29 6.79 50.20
N ARG A 1059 -50.05 7.67 49.53
CA ARG A 1059 -50.46 7.47 48.13
C ARG A 1059 -50.06 8.65 47.25
N ASP A 1060 -49.00 8.47 46.47
CA ASP A 1060 -48.73 9.30 45.30
C ASP A 1060 -49.87 9.20 44.28
N SER A 1061 -50.27 10.36 43.77
CA SER A 1061 -51.55 10.64 43.12
C SER A 1061 -51.72 10.12 41.68
N HIS A 1062 -51.06 9.03 41.28
CA HIS A 1062 -51.17 8.50 39.91
C HIS A 1062 -51.45 7.00 39.78
N ASN A 1063 -51.54 6.23 40.88
CA ASN A 1063 -51.87 4.80 40.82
C ASN A 1063 -53.22 4.53 41.50
N HIS A 1064 -54.31 4.65 40.73
CA HIS A 1064 -55.64 4.24 41.18
C HIS A 1064 -55.88 2.71 41.15
N ASP A 1065 -54.95 1.93 40.59
CA ASP A 1065 -55.18 0.53 40.22
C ASP A 1065 -54.57 -0.53 41.15
N LYS A 1066 -53.82 -0.15 42.19
CA LYS A 1066 -53.39 -1.12 43.23
C LYS A 1066 -54.43 -1.18 44.35
N MET A 1067 -55.40 -2.07 44.20
CA MET A 1067 -56.31 -2.51 45.26
C MET A 1067 -55.50 -3.22 46.35
N GLY A 1068 -55.59 -2.75 47.60
CA GLY A 1068 -54.98 -3.43 48.75
C GLY A 1068 -55.91 -4.49 49.36
N LEU A 1069 -55.35 -5.42 50.14
CA LEU A 1069 -56.12 -6.45 50.84
C LEU A 1069 -57.12 -5.86 51.85
N GLU A 1070 -56.73 -4.77 52.51
CA GLU A 1070 -57.55 -4.01 53.47
C GLU A 1070 -58.31 -2.85 52.81
N ASP A 1071 -58.23 -2.71 51.48
CA ASP A 1071 -58.95 -1.65 50.78
C ASP A 1071 -60.47 -1.91 50.85
N ALA A 1072 -61.21 -0.90 51.30
CA ALA A 1072 -62.66 -0.94 51.36
C ALA A 1072 -63.30 -1.30 50.01
N GLN A 1073 -62.65 -0.95 48.88
CA GLN A 1073 -63.12 -1.33 47.54
C GLN A 1073 -62.94 -2.83 47.23
N THR A 1074 -61.88 -3.46 47.74
CA THR A 1074 -61.67 -4.91 47.60
C THR A 1074 -62.67 -5.67 48.46
N LEU A 1075 -62.79 -5.30 49.74
CA LEU A 1075 -63.66 -5.97 50.71
C LEU A 1075 -65.15 -5.88 50.32
N ILE A 1076 -65.60 -4.74 49.80
CA ILE A 1076 -66.99 -4.62 49.32
C ILE A 1076 -67.26 -5.49 48.10
N ARG A 1077 -66.29 -5.67 47.20
CA ARG A 1077 -66.39 -6.53 46.01
C ARG A 1077 -66.41 -8.00 46.41
N VAL A 1078 -65.58 -8.40 47.37
CA VAL A 1078 -65.62 -9.74 47.97
C VAL A 1078 -67.00 -10.03 48.56
N LEU A 1079 -67.57 -9.11 49.35
CA LEU A 1079 -68.92 -9.26 49.90
C LEU A 1079 -70.03 -9.31 48.84
N CYS A 1080 -69.86 -8.62 47.69
CA CYS A 1080 -70.83 -8.66 46.59
C CYS A 1080 -70.93 -10.06 45.98
N HIS A 1081 -69.78 -10.74 45.85
CA HIS A 1081 -69.69 -12.07 45.26
C HIS A 1081 -69.78 -13.22 46.28
N LYS A 1082 -69.71 -12.98 47.60
CA LYS A 1082 -69.89 -14.04 48.60
C LYS A 1082 -71.36 -14.49 48.67
N LYS A 1083 -71.61 -15.79 48.46
CA LYS A 1083 -72.93 -16.43 48.44
C LYS A 1083 -73.50 -16.62 49.84
N ASP A 1084 -73.68 -15.51 50.57
CA ASP A 1084 -74.10 -15.51 51.97
C ASP A 1084 -75.23 -14.50 52.26
N ARG A 1085 -76.16 -14.91 53.12
CA ARG A 1085 -77.35 -14.10 53.45
C ARG A 1085 -77.03 -12.92 54.37
N GLU A 1086 -75.99 -13.03 55.20
CA GLU A 1086 -75.54 -11.94 56.06
C GLU A 1086 -74.90 -10.82 55.22
N ALA A 1087 -74.04 -11.20 54.27
CA ALA A 1087 -73.40 -10.27 53.32
C ALA A 1087 -74.45 -9.49 52.52
N SER A 1088 -75.43 -10.20 51.94
CA SER A 1088 -76.50 -9.58 51.15
C SER A 1088 -77.37 -8.62 51.97
N LYS A 1089 -77.72 -8.98 53.21
CA LYS A 1089 -78.47 -8.09 54.13
C LYS A 1089 -77.69 -6.83 54.47
N PHE A 1090 -76.39 -6.96 54.73
CA PHE A 1090 -75.52 -5.84 55.03
C PHE A 1090 -75.41 -4.88 53.83
N LEU A 1091 -75.09 -5.40 52.65
CA LEU A 1091 -74.99 -4.62 51.40
C LEU A 1091 -76.30 -3.91 51.03
N LYS A 1092 -77.45 -4.58 51.24
CA LYS A 1092 -78.78 -3.98 51.04
C LYS A 1092 -79.04 -2.81 51.98
N ARG A 1093 -78.69 -2.95 53.26
CA ARG A 1093 -78.96 -1.94 54.30
C ARG A 1093 -78.02 -0.75 54.22
N GLN A 1094 -76.72 -0.99 54.08
CA GLN A 1094 -75.70 0.06 54.16
C GLN A 1094 -75.42 0.74 52.81
N TYR A 1095 -75.45 -0.01 51.70
CA TYR A 1095 -75.04 0.51 50.38
C TYR A 1095 -76.19 0.61 49.36
N GLN A 1096 -77.34 0.00 49.65
CA GLN A 1096 -78.52 -0.04 48.77
C GLN A 1096 -78.20 -0.62 47.38
N LEU A 1097 -77.40 -1.69 47.34
CA LEU A 1097 -77.04 -2.36 46.09
C LEU A 1097 -78.21 -3.18 45.52
N PRO A 1098 -78.39 -3.20 44.18
CA PRO A 1098 -79.42 -3.99 43.49
C PRO A 1098 -79.14 -5.49 43.61
N ALA A 1099 -80.18 -6.32 43.44
CA ALA A 1099 -80.02 -7.77 43.46
C ALA A 1099 -79.33 -8.25 42.17
N SER A 1100 -78.51 -9.30 42.28
CA SER A 1100 -77.92 -9.98 41.12
C SER A 1100 -78.99 -10.50 40.15
N SER A 1101 -80.15 -10.94 40.66
CA SER A 1101 -81.31 -11.38 39.86
C SER A 1101 -81.96 -10.28 39.01
N ASP A 1102 -81.65 -8.99 39.26
CA ASP A 1102 -82.21 -7.86 38.50
C ASP A 1102 -81.54 -7.68 37.13
N TYR A 1103 -80.46 -8.42 36.85
CA TYR A 1103 -79.68 -8.35 35.62
C TYR A 1103 -79.78 -9.65 34.82
N ASP A 1104 -79.77 -9.55 33.48
CA ASP A 1104 -79.64 -10.72 32.60
C ASP A 1104 -78.22 -10.80 32.10
N ASP A 1105 -77.68 -12.00 32.19
CA ASP A 1105 -76.30 -12.29 31.82
C ASP A 1105 -76.27 -13.40 30.75
N THR A 1106 -77.32 -13.49 29.93
CA THR A 1106 -77.30 -14.33 28.73
C THR A 1106 -76.61 -13.56 27.60
N PRO A 1107 -75.52 -14.07 27.00
CA PRO A 1107 -74.97 -13.47 25.80
C PRO A 1107 -76.02 -13.61 24.69
N SER A 1108 -76.34 -12.54 23.96
CA SER A 1108 -77.19 -12.70 22.77
C SER A 1108 -76.42 -13.55 21.76
N GLU A 1109 -76.89 -14.78 21.52
CA GLU A 1109 -76.51 -15.52 20.34
C GLU A 1109 -76.88 -14.69 19.09
N ASP A 1110 -75.93 -14.59 18.17
CA ASP A 1110 -76.01 -14.00 16.82
C ASP A 1110 -76.14 -12.47 16.69
N SER A 1111 -75.00 -11.82 16.39
CA SER A 1111 -74.95 -10.64 15.52
C SER A 1111 -74.26 -10.97 14.20
N THR A 1112 -74.69 -12.05 13.55
CA THR A 1112 -74.55 -12.16 12.09
C THR A 1112 -75.49 -11.14 11.44
N PHE A 1113 -74.92 -10.04 10.93
CA PHE A 1113 -75.46 -9.12 9.92
C PHE A 1113 -77.00 -8.97 9.85
N GLY A 1114 -77.55 -8.03 10.63
CA GLY A 1114 -78.93 -7.53 10.48
C GLY A 1114 -78.99 -6.21 9.71
N SER A 1115 -79.74 -6.20 8.60
CA SER A 1115 -79.92 -5.12 7.60
C SER A 1115 -80.23 -3.70 8.13
N PRO A 1116 -79.90 -2.62 7.37
CA PRO A 1116 -79.93 -1.22 7.83
C PRO A 1116 -81.31 -0.55 7.63
N LEU A 1117 -82.39 -1.14 8.13
CA LEU A 1117 -83.75 -0.60 7.90
C LEU A 1117 -84.61 -0.41 9.14
N ILE A 1118 -84.12 -0.75 10.34
CA ILE A 1118 -84.88 -0.61 11.59
C ILE A 1118 -84.30 0.48 12.53
N SER A 1119 -83.06 0.94 12.29
CA SER A 1119 -82.42 2.01 13.07
C SER A 1119 -83.02 3.41 12.84
N ASP A 1120 -83.74 3.61 11.73
CA ASP A 1120 -84.27 4.93 11.35
C ASP A 1120 -85.66 5.26 11.93
N LEU A 1121 -86.40 4.28 12.44
CA LEU A 1121 -87.74 4.52 13.00
C LEU A 1121 -87.75 4.93 14.48
N LEU A 1122 -86.66 4.72 15.22
CA LEU A 1122 -86.56 5.09 16.65
C LEU A 1122 -85.96 6.48 16.90
N LYS A 1123 -85.54 7.22 15.86
CA LYS A 1123 -84.98 8.57 15.98
C LYS A 1123 -86.00 9.72 15.95
N ARG A 1124 -87.30 9.44 15.86
CA ARG A 1124 -88.37 10.48 15.84
C ARG A 1124 -89.37 10.32 16.97
N SER A 1125 -88.98 10.74 18.18
CA SER A 1125 -89.92 11.31 19.15
C SER A 1125 -89.19 12.01 20.28
N SER A 1126 -89.31 13.34 20.28
CA SER A 1126 -89.23 14.28 21.41
C SER A 1126 -88.10 14.13 22.43
N SER A 1127 -87.17 15.07 22.31
CA SER A 1127 -86.29 15.62 23.33
C SER A 1127 -86.82 15.56 24.77
N PHE A 1128 -86.16 14.77 25.61
CA PHE A 1128 -85.98 15.09 27.03
C PHE A 1128 -84.50 14.95 27.35
N GLN A 1129 -83.86 16.09 27.63
CA GLN A 1129 -82.49 16.15 28.13
C GLN A 1129 -82.42 15.44 29.49
N TRP A 1130 -81.78 14.26 29.55
CA TRP A 1130 -81.22 13.77 30.80
C TRP A 1130 -79.74 14.13 30.84
N THR A 1131 -79.37 14.91 31.85
CA THR A 1131 -78.00 15.30 32.13
C THR A 1131 -77.13 14.07 32.40
N ASN A 1132 -75.95 14.05 31.75
CA ASN A 1132 -74.86 13.11 31.98
C ASN A 1132 -74.50 13.02 33.47
N LYS A 1133 -75.06 12.01 34.15
CA LYS A 1133 -74.72 11.60 35.52
C LYS A 1133 -74.38 10.11 35.53
N SER A 1134 -73.30 9.72 34.83
CA SER A 1134 -72.66 8.41 35.06
C SER A 1134 -71.31 8.52 35.78
N GLN A 1135 -70.62 9.67 35.68
CA GLN A 1135 -69.49 10.00 36.56
C GLN A 1135 -69.90 10.41 37.99
N SER A 1136 -71.21 10.57 38.27
CA SER A 1136 -71.69 10.83 39.63
C SER A 1136 -71.83 9.58 40.48
N SER A 1137 -71.76 8.36 39.92
CA SER A 1137 -71.95 7.13 40.71
C SER A 1137 -70.78 6.89 41.67
N PHE A 1138 -69.52 7.04 41.23
CA PHE A 1138 -68.33 6.87 42.07
C PHE A 1138 -68.17 7.95 43.15
N LYS A 1139 -68.44 9.22 42.83
CA LYS A 1139 -68.49 10.29 43.85
C LYS A 1139 -69.67 10.08 44.81
N SER A 1140 -70.82 9.61 44.33
CA SER A 1140 -71.95 9.24 45.20
C SER A 1140 -71.66 7.99 46.03
N PHE A 1141 -70.81 7.08 45.57
CA PHE A 1141 -70.45 5.84 46.25
C PHE A 1141 -69.43 6.08 47.36
N LYS A 1142 -68.37 6.86 47.11
CA LYS A 1142 -67.48 7.37 48.17
C LYS A 1142 -68.26 8.19 49.20
N LYS A 1143 -69.26 8.98 48.75
CA LYS A 1143 -70.17 9.70 49.63
C LYS A 1143 -71.06 8.75 50.44
N LYS A 1144 -71.58 7.66 49.84
CA LYS A 1144 -72.35 6.61 50.52
C LYS A 1144 -71.52 5.79 51.53
N ILE A 1145 -70.26 5.46 51.22
CA ILE A 1145 -69.32 4.84 52.17
C ILE A 1145 -69.13 5.76 53.39
N LYS A 1146 -68.92 7.06 53.15
CA LYS A 1146 -68.79 8.07 54.23
C LYS A 1146 -70.10 8.26 55.01
N GLU A 1147 -71.26 8.29 54.34
CA GLU A 1147 -72.58 8.46 54.96
C GLU A 1147 -73.00 7.23 55.81
N ALA A 1148 -72.81 6.00 55.31
CA ALA A 1148 -73.08 4.77 56.06
C ALA A 1148 -72.24 4.66 57.34
N THR A 1149 -70.98 5.11 57.28
CA THR A 1149 -70.07 5.17 58.45
C THR A 1149 -70.54 6.21 59.47
N SER A 1150 -71.14 7.33 59.03
CA SER A 1150 -71.71 8.35 59.92
C SER A 1150 -73.04 7.92 60.58
N ASP A 1151 -73.88 7.15 59.87
CA ASP A 1151 -75.15 6.65 60.41
C ASP A 1151 -74.92 5.57 61.50
N ILE A 1152 -73.91 4.71 61.34
CA ILE A 1152 -73.53 3.73 62.37
C ILE A 1152 -73.02 4.41 63.65
N ARG A 1153 -72.29 5.53 63.54
CA ARG A 1153 -71.94 6.38 64.70
C ARG A 1153 -73.19 6.93 65.40
N SER A 1154 -74.22 7.33 64.65
CA SER A 1154 -75.46 7.88 65.23
C SER A 1154 -76.25 6.85 66.05
N VAL A 1155 -76.28 5.59 65.59
CA VAL A 1155 -76.99 4.49 66.26
C VAL A 1155 -76.20 3.97 67.49
N ALA A 1156 -74.86 3.94 67.41
CA ALA A 1156 -74.00 3.63 68.55
C ALA A 1156 -74.04 4.75 69.63
N TRP A 1157 -74.12 6.02 69.22
CA TRP A 1157 -74.30 7.15 70.13
C TRP A 1157 -75.69 7.20 70.78
N GLN A 1158 -76.75 6.77 70.08
CA GLN A 1158 -78.09 6.64 70.67
C GLN A 1158 -78.21 5.48 71.66
N LYS A 1159 -77.56 4.33 71.42
CA LYS A 1159 -77.53 3.21 72.38
C LYS A 1159 -76.70 3.50 73.63
N SER A 1160 -75.64 4.31 73.53
CA SER A 1160 -74.84 4.72 74.69
C SER A 1160 -75.60 5.69 75.61
N ARG A 1161 -76.55 6.48 75.07
CA ARG A 1161 -77.42 7.37 75.88
C ARG A 1161 -78.56 6.66 76.62
N THR A 1162 -78.89 5.41 76.29
CA THR A 1162 -79.96 4.65 76.99
C THR A 1162 -79.44 3.73 78.11
N LEU A 1163 -78.12 3.66 78.32
CA LEU A 1163 -77.47 2.90 79.42
C LEU A 1163 -76.81 3.82 80.47
N THR A 1164 -77.10 5.12 80.44
CA THR A 1164 -76.77 6.09 81.50
C THR A 1164 -78.01 6.86 81.99
N MET A 1165 -79.16 6.16 82.02
CA MET A 1165 -80.33 6.54 82.81
C MET A 1165 -81.12 5.29 83.26
N ILE A 1166 -80.44 4.37 83.96
CA ILE A 1166 -80.86 3.57 85.12
C ILE A 1166 -79.58 3.07 85.80
#